data_AF-A0A428WT24-F1
#
_entry.id   AF-A0A428WT24-F1
#
_cell.length_a   1.000
_cell.length_b   1.000
_cell.length_c   1.000
_cell.angle_alpha   90.00
_cell.angle_beta   90.00
_cell.angle_gamma   90.00
#
_symmetry.space_group_name_H-M   'P 1'
#
loop_
_entity.id
_entity.type
_entity.pdbx_description
1 polymer ?
#
loop_
_entity_poly.entity_id
_entity_poly.type
_entity_poly.pdbx_seq_one_letter_code
_entity_poly.pdbx_strand_id
1 'polypeptide(L)'
;MRQIRSVENRFRRALEGSYTPADGQPSAAALMRTELCLYLLAGVAEGQAAAGVPALLDGYRALWDAVEDVPTDAGVRLANARTILWPSRRSYGWERELRAYLDVSEEVRGFRLDELGRPVRRECRIALQRWDWYEELLTAPLPFAAAQARYADPGRYRMASTARGVGIDIPEDLPPSLPPVRHDGTVRAREAVEVEWSALVETARWMEEADARAGRPDSRWAERLQDIIVQVRQGDDTFGVATSLRIDRMLHLVGMVSVGKTTLVMILSVWMACHGHQVTIVVGDNSAALRAAHELSAYEGVTAAPIMGQNRTRHAERLHRLQPPAPGRLLPRSPYGFDLVSTACGLDGVRDTATPLAVRAAPCQDLITADGDEPVDGWRSGTRRTCPLWHRCQRHEAARRLVTANVWIATPWSLVHTRVPAPLSDGQLRYLEAAWRRSDLILVDEADQVQANLDSMFANSQVLLGPSDEAWIDEIGTRVSDRLRAAGRAQVRSRQIRRFTLALNNARTAADVIYQLLHRDRVRPGQPVLSWLDPDYFTAWSLFDGLAQDWAGLSGSKDAGWDDDPLYQALRQQFNAFIDAPTDIAEDGVARGLADLTERLLSDTDEDVREADVRSWLTDLTGSELVQGTKVAPSDLDRNVWRLEFAIAVAVMAHRLNLMLAMWPEVAAELELFDTLPTEVRRPPVDLAVAVPESPMGNVLGFQYVEDEASR
;
A
#
# COMPACT_ATOMS: atom_id res chain seq x y z
N MET A 1 -6.30 16.30 -2.60
CA MET A 1 -7.10 17.08 -1.63
C MET A 1 -7.16 18.54 -2.05
N ARG A 2 -8.35 19.07 -2.36
CA ARG A 2 -8.53 20.45 -2.87
C ARG A 2 -8.18 21.52 -1.82
N GLN A 3 -8.42 21.28 -0.53
CA GLN A 3 -8.11 22.22 0.55
C GLN A 3 -6.60 22.42 0.72
N ILE A 4 -5.81 21.34 0.74
CA ILE A 4 -4.33 21.42 0.76
C ILE A 4 -3.82 22.25 -0.42
N ARG A 5 -4.27 21.93 -1.65
CA ARG A 5 -3.87 22.69 -2.85
C ARG A 5 -4.33 24.16 -2.79
N SER A 6 -5.50 24.42 -2.20
CA SER A 6 -6.00 25.78 -1.99
C SER A 6 -5.12 26.57 -1.02
N VAL A 7 -4.76 25.98 0.12
CA VAL A 7 -3.84 26.60 1.09
C VAL A 7 -2.44 26.75 0.50
N GLU A 8 -1.90 25.73 -0.17
CA GLU A 8 -0.62 25.81 -0.89
C GLU A 8 -0.64 26.94 -1.95
N ASN A 9 -1.76 27.12 -2.66
CA ASN A 9 -1.91 28.22 -3.62
C ASN A 9 -2.05 29.59 -2.93
N ARG A 10 -2.79 29.68 -1.81
CA ARG A 10 -2.88 30.91 -1.00
C ARG A 10 -1.50 31.32 -0.48
N PHE A 11 -0.75 30.35 0.06
CA PHE A 11 0.60 30.54 0.55
C PHE A 11 1.58 30.92 -0.57
N ARG A 12 1.53 30.24 -1.73
CA ARG A 12 2.33 30.61 -2.90
C ARG A 12 2.05 32.04 -3.35
N ARG A 13 0.78 32.44 -3.46
CA ARG A 13 0.40 33.82 -3.82
C ARG A 13 0.87 34.85 -2.81
N ALA A 14 0.87 34.52 -1.52
CA ALA A 14 1.38 35.41 -0.48
C ALA A 14 2.91 35.58 -0.53
N LEU A 15 3.62 34.64 -1.17
CA LEU A 15 5.07 34.67 -1.39
C LEU A 15 5.47 35.22 -2.76
N GLU A 16 4.53 35.36 -3.71
CA GLU A 16 4.77 35.89 -5.04
C GLU A 16 5.37 37.31 -4.95
N GLY A 17 6.53 37.50 -5.60
CA GLY A 17 7.28 38.76 -5.58
C GLY A 17 8.28 38.93 -4.43
N SER A 18 8.20 38.12 -3.37
CA SER A 18 9.15 38.17 -2.24
C SER A 18 10.06 36.94 -2.14
N TYR A 19 9.65 35.81 -2.70
CA TYR A 19 10.45 34.58 -2.72
C TYR A 19 10.39 33.90 -4.08
N THR A 20 11.54 33.80 -4.73
CA THR A 20 11.74 32.99 -5.94
C THR A 20 12.85 31.99 -5.62
N PRO A 21 12.57 30.68 -5.60
CA PRO A 21 13.55 29.68 -5.16
C PRO A 21 14.73 29.63 -6.13
N ALA A 22 15.96 29.74 -5.60
CA ALA A 22 17.19 29.47 -6.33
C ALA A 22 17.46 27.95 -6.43
N ASP A 23 18.44 27.54 -7.24
CA ASP A 23 18.86 26.14 -7.34
C ASP A 23 19.29 25.62 -5.96
N GLY A 24 18.59 24.59 -5.46
CA GLY A 24 18.84 23.97 -4.14
C GLY A 24 17.92 24.47 -3.01
N GLN A 25 17.16 25.56 -3.22
CA GLN A 25 16.21 26.06 -2.23
C GLN A 25 14.84 25.37 -2.34
N PRO A 26 14.09 25.25 -1.23
CA PRO A 26 12.80 24.57 -1.22
C PRO A 26 11.75 25.35 -2.03
N SER A 27 10.89 24.64 -2.75
CA SER A 27 9.70 25.26 -3.36
C SER A 27 8.79 25.89 -2.29
N ALA A 28 7.95 26.86 -2.67
CA ALA A 28 6.99 27.46 -1.73
C ALA A 28 6.08 26.44 -1.01
N ALA A 29 5.74 25.32 -1.68
CA ALA A 29 4.97 24.23 -1.08
C ALA A 29 5.80 23.42 -0.08
N ALA A 30 7.08 23.17 -0.38
CA ALA A 30 7.99 22.51 0.56
C ALA A 30 8.25 23.39 1.80
N LEU A 31 8.46 24.69 1.61
CA LEU A 31 8.57 25.67 2.70
C LEU A 31 7.35 25.62 3.64
N MET A 32 6.14 25.65 3.07
CA MET A 32 4.89 25.56 3.84
C MET A 32 4.80 24.27 4.65
N ARG A 33 5.20 23.13 4.07
CA ARG A 33 5.15 21.83 4.75
C ARG A 33 6.15 21.76 5.90
N THR A 34 7.37 22.27 5.71
CA THR A 34 8.36 22.35 6.79
C THR A 34 7.87 23.23 7.93
N GLU A 35 7.27 24.39 7.64
CA GLU A 35 6.68 25.25 8.68
C GLU A 35 5.49 24.60 9.38
N LEU A 36 4.65 23.85 8.66
CA LEU A 36 3.54 23.10 9.23
C LEU A 36 4.03 21.99 10.18
N CYS A 37 5.14 21.31 9.87
CA CYS A 37 5.79 20.35 10.77
C CYS A 37 6.26 21.01 12.07
N LEU A 38 6.91 22.17 11.98
CA LEU A 38 7.39 22.90 13.16
C LEU A 38 6.23 23.47 13.98
N TYR A 39 5.15 23.91 13.32
CA TYR A 39 3.92 24.36 13.98
C TYR A 39 3.22 23.22 14.72
N LEU A 40 3.17 22.03 14.13
CA LEU A 40 2.66 20.82 14.79
C LEU A 40 3.48 20.46 16.02
N LEU A 41 4.81 20.44 15.91
CA LEU A 41 5.72 20.16 17.03
C LEU A 41 5.49 21.14 18.19
N ALA A 42 5.46 22.45 17.89
CA ALA A 42 5.22 23.48 18.89
C ALA A 42 3.81 23.41 19.51
N GLY A 43 2.83 22.85 18.81
CA GLY A 43 1.46 22.74 19.30
C GLY A 43 1.17 21.47 20.10
N VAL A 44 1.86 20.35 19.81
CA VAL A 44 1.56 19.03 20.41
C VAL A 44 2.63 18.58 21.41
N ALA A 45 3.90 18.94 21.20
CA ALA A 45 5.01 18.54 22.05
C ALA A 45 5.95 19.74 22.28
N GLU A 46 5.46 20.70 23.06
CA GLU A 46 6.19 21.94 23.37
C GLU A 46 7.56 21.64 24.02
N GLY A 47 8.59 22.38 23.61
CA GLY A 47 9.96 22.23 24.15
C GLY A 47 10.81 21.13 23.52
N GLN A 48 10.27 20.35 22.57
CA GLN A 48 11.03 19.34 21.84
C GLN A 48 11.83 19.94 20.65
N ALA A 49 12.94 19.30 20.30
CA ALA A 49 13.79 19.71 19.18
C ALA A 49 13.14 19.35 17.82
N ALA A 50 13.43 20.15 16.79
CA ALA A 50 12.94 19.93 15.43
C ALA A 50 13.30 18.55 14.86
N ALA A 51 14.36 17.90 15.36
CA ALA A 51 14.74 16.54 14.99
C ALA A 51 13.67 15.49 15.37
N GLY A 52 12.77 15.79 16.31
CA GLY A 52 11.70 14.87 16.76
C GLY A 52 10.45 14.84 15.88
N VAL A 53 10.35 15.67 14.83
CA VAL A 53 9.18 15.68 13.92
C VAL A 53 8.87 14.31 13.29
N PRO A 54 9.85 13.53 12.78
CA PRO A 54 9.60 12.19 12.25
C PRO A 54 8.88 11.27 13.24
N ALA A 55 9.25 11.31 14.52
CA ALA A 55 8.63 10.54 15.58
C ALA A 55 7.15 10.94 15.81
N LEU A 56 6.77 12.20 15.54
CA LEU A 56 5.35 12.61 15.57
C LEU A 56 4.54 12.00 14.41
N LEU A 57 5.20 11.69 13.29
CA LEU A 57 4.54 11.22 12.07
C LEU A 57 4.61 9.70 11.91
N ASP A 58 5.36 8.99 12.76
CA ASP A 58 5.66 7.56 12.62
C ASP A 58 4.44 6.64 12.79
N GLY A 59 3.47 7.00 13.62
CA GLY A 59 2.28 6.18 13.87
C GLY A 59 2.19 5.55 15.26
N TYR A 60 3.28 5.47 16.02
CA TYR A 60 3.33 4.73 17.28
C TYR A 60 2.75 5.54 18.43
N ARG A 61 1.73 5.00 19.10
CA ARG A 61 1.07 5.64 20.25
C ARG A 61 1.95 5.71 21.51
N ALA A 62 2.89 4.79 21.67
CA ALA A 62 3.75 4.71 22.85
C ALA A 62 4.66 5.94 23.05
N LEU A 63 5.08 6.60 21.96
CA LEU A 63 5.88 7.83 22.05
C LEU A 63 5.08 9.03 22.59
N TRP A 64 3.74 8.95 22.55
CA TRP A 64 2.82 10.01 22.99
C TRP A 64 2.49 9.91 24.47
N ASP A 65 2.43 8.68 24.99
CA ASP A 65 2.15 8.45 26.41
C ASP A 65 3.29 9.01 27.31
N ALA A 66 4.45 9.32 26.71
CA ALA A 66 5.61 9.93 27.38
C ALA A 66 5.58 11.48 27.40
N VAL A 67 4.64 12.14 26.71
CA VAL A 67 4.48 13.60 26.73
C VAL A 67 3.54 13.98 27.88
N GLU A 68 4.03 14.76 28.85
CA GLU A 68 3.31 15.03 30.11
C GLU A 68 2.02 15.87 29.94
N ASP A 69 1.92 16.69 28.88
CA ASP A 69 0.78 17.61 28.64
C ASP A 69 0.31 17.61 27.17
N VAL A 70 -0.37 16.54 26.74
CA VAL A 70 -0.89 16.43 25.36
C VAL A 70 -2.24 17.16 25.21
N PRO A 71 -2.40 18.05 24.20
CA PRO A 71 -3.69 18.69 23.92
C PRO A 71 -4.82 17.68 23.61
N THR A 72 -6.06 17.98 24.04
CA THR A 72 -7.21 17.09 23.81
C THR A 72 -7.51 16.83 22.33
N ASP A 73 -7.12 17.75 21.44
CA ASP A 73 -7.29 17.65 19.99
C ASP A 73 -6.06 17.07 19.26
N ALA A 74 -5.00 16.68 20.00
CA ALA A 74 -3.76 16.17 19.41
C ALA A 74 -4.00 14.98 18.47
N GLY A 75 -4.92 14.07 18.80
CA GLY A 75 -5.25 12.93 17.94
C GLY A 75 -5.74 13.36 16.55
N VAL A 76 -6.54 14.43 16.47
CA VAL A 76 -7.04 14.98 15.19
C VAL A 76 -5.90 15.68 14.44
N ARG A 77 -5.11 16.50 15.14
CA ARG A 77 -3.96 17.21 14.55
C ARG A 77 -2.97 16.25 13.92
N LEU A 78 -2.68 15.14 14.59
CA LEU A 78 -1.75 14.12 14.11
C LEU A 78 -2.32 13.32 12.95
N ALA A 79 -3.59 12.95 12.99
CA ALA A 79 -4.24 12.27 11.87
C ALA A 79 -4.20 13.14 10.60
N ASN A 80 -4.51 14.44 10.74
CA ASN A 80 -4.43 15.39 9.64
C ASN A 80 -2.99 15.63 9.18
N ALA A 81 -2.06 15.82 10.13
CA ALA A 81 -0.65 16.02 9.84
C ALA A 81 -0.04 14.84 9.08
N ARG A 82 -0.25 13.60 9.53
CA ARG A 82 0.25 12.40 8.83
C ARG A 82 -0.31 12.27 7.42
N THR A 83 -1.55 12.74 7.20
CA THR A 83 -2.18 12.77 5.87
C THR A 83 -1.53 13.81 4.95
N ILE A 84 -1.20 14.99 5.47
CA ILE A 84 -0.66 16.12 4.70
C ILE A 84 0.86 16.01 4.50
N LEU A 85 1.56 15.61 5.55
CA LEU A 85 3.02 15.67 5.73
C LEU A 85 3.68 14.29 5.59
N TRP A 86 3.00 13.33 4.97
CA TRP A 86 3.54 11.99 4.69
C TRP A 86 4.99 11.98 4.15
N PRO A 87 5.42 12.89 3.25
CA PRO A 87 6.81 12.91 2.77
C PRO A 87 7.85 13.20 3.86
N SER A 88 7.50 14.00 4.87
CA SER A 88 8.41 14.47 5.92
C SER A 88 8.49 13.51 7.12
N ARG A 89 7.89 12.31 6.99
CA ARG A 89 7.92 11.26 8.02
C ARG A 89 9.30 10.59 8.15
N ARG A 90 10.15 10.64 7.12
CA ARG A 90 11.48 10.00 7.11
C ARG A 90 12.53 10.91 7.75
N SER A 91 13.30 10.39 8.72
CA SER A 91 14.33 11.17 9.43
C SER A 91 15.38 11.78 8.50
N TYR A 92 15.97 11.01 7.59
CA TYR A 92 16.98 11.52 6.64
C TYR A 92 16.39 12.55 5.65
N GLY A 93 15.15 12.32 5.19
CA GLY A 93 14.44 13.26 4.33
C GLY A 93 14.16 14.58 5.04
N TRP A 94 13.72 14.49 6.29
CA TRP A 94 13.41 15.64 7.15
C TRP A 94 14.64 16.49 7.45
N GLU A 95 15.79 15.90 7.80
CA GLU A 95 17.01 16.67 8.06
C GLU A 95 17.42 17.51 6.85
N ARG A 96 17.35 16.92 5.64
CA ARG A 96 17.64 17.63 4.39
C ARG A 96 16.65 18.76 4.13
N GLU A 97 15.35 18.51 4.34
CA GLU A 97 14.29 19.52 4.22
C GLU A 97 14.48 20.67 5.23
N LEU A 98 14.85 20.35 6.47
CA LEU A 98 15.12 21.32 7.53
C LEU A 98 16.37 22.16 7.22
N ARG A 99 17.45 21.55 6.73
CA ARG A 99 18.65 22.29 6.28
C ARG A 99 18.32 23.24 5.12
N ALA A 100 17.57 22.76 4.13
CA ALA A 100 17.14 23.59 3.01
C ALA A 100 16.21 24.73 3.45
N TYR A 101 15.35 24.51 4.45
CA TYR A 101 14.55 25.57 5.07
C TYR A 101 15.41 26.62 5.79
N LEU A 102 16.45 26.19 6.50
CA LEU A 102 17.32 27.10 7.25
C LEU A 102 18.17 28.00 6.35
N ASP A 103 18.44 27.59 5.12
CA ASP A 103 19.15 28.37 4.09
C ASP A 103 18.29 29.50 3.49
N VAL A 104 16.97 29.45 3.66
CA VAL A 104 16.07 30.51 3.19
C VAL A 104 16.23 31.78 4.03
N SER A 105 16.13 32.95 3.38
CA SER A 105 16.19 34.26 4.06
C SER A 105 15.24 34.36 5.26
N GLU A 106 15.73 34.97 6.32
CA GLU A 106 14.99 35.20 7.57
C GLU A 106 13.69 35.97 7.41
N GLU A 107 13.57 36.83 6.40
CA GLU A 107 12.37 37.66 6.18
C GLU A 107 11.15 36.83 5.75
N VAL A 108 11.39 35.66 5.16
CA VAL A 108 10.35 34.76 4.61
C VAL A 108 9.94 33.70 5.66
N ARG A 109 10.87 33.31 6.53
CA ARG A 109 10.72 32.21 7.50
C ARG A 109 9.81 32.56 8.68
N GLY A 110 8.92 31.63 9.02
CA GLY A 110 8.06 31.66 10.21
C GLY A 110 8.73 31.22 11.51
N PHE A 111 9.80 30.44 11.42
CA PHE A 111 10.49 29.88 12.58
C PHE A 111 11.99 30.12 12.54
N ARG A 112 12.57 30.28 13.74
CA ARG A 112 14.01 30.17 14.02
C ARG A 112 14.23 28.96 14.93
N LEU A 113 15.37 28.28 14.82
CA LEU A 113 15.77 27.28 15.82
C LEU A 113 16.64 27.95 16.90
N ASP A 114 16.43 27.59 18.17
CA ASP A 114 17.33 27.96 19.27
C ASP A 114 18.60 27.08 19.31
N GLU A 115 19.47 27.29 20.30
CA GLU A 115 20.71 26.52 20.48
C GLU A 115 20.47 25.03 20.75
N LEU A 116 19.27 24.66 21.21
CA LEU A 116 18.83 23.30 21.47
C LEU A 116 18.03 22.71 20.29
N GLY A 117 17.93 23.42 19.16
CA GLY A 117 17.21 22.99 17.98
C GLY A 117 15.68 23.08 18.10
N ARG A 118 15.14 23.85 19.05
CA ARG A 118 13.70 24.01 19.27
C ARG A 118 13.12 25.13 18.39
N PRO A 119 11.91 24.95 17.82
CA PRO A 119 11.29 25.96 16.97
C PRO A 119 10.75 27.15 17.78
N VAL A 120 11.25 28.36 17.49
CA VAL A 120 10.77 29.63 18.04
C VAL A 120 10.06 30.42 16.95
N ARG A 121 8.80 30.81 17.19
CA ARG A 121 7.99 31.59 16.25
C ARG A 121 8.57 32.99 16.03
N ARG A 122 8.52 33.48 14.80
CA ARG A 122 8.90 34.85 14.43
C ARG A 122 7.69 35.68 14.05
N GLU A 123 7.80 36.99 14.22
CA GLU A 123 6.88 37.94 13.61
C GLU A 123 7.19 38.05 12.11
N CYS A 124 6.32 37.47 11.27
CA CYS A 124 6.46 37.51 9.83
C CYS A 124 5.78 38.76 9.25
N ARG A 125 6.47 39.47 8.34
CA ARG A 125 5.84 40.54 7.55
C ARG A 125 5.17 40.01 6.28
N ILE A 126 5.62 38.85 5.81
CA ILE A 126 5.11 38.16 4.62
C ILE A 126 4.17 37.04 5.08
N ALA A 127 3.05 36.82 4.38
CA ALA A 127 2.06 35.78 4.70
C ALA A 127 1.62 35.77 6.20
N LEU A 128 1.04 36.88 6.66
CA LEU A 128 0.58 37.07 8.05
C LEU A 128 -0.42 35.99 8.52
N GLN A 129 -1.30 35.55 7.62
CA GLN A 129 -2.36 34.57 7.91
C GLN A 129 -1.86 33.11 7.89
N ARG A 130 -0.55 32.86 7.80
CA ARG A 130 -0.01 31.49 7.72
C ARG A 130 -0.40 30.64 8.92
N TRP A 131 -0.46 31.24 10.11
CA TRP A 131 -0.83 30.55 11.35
C TRP A 131 -2.27 30.08 11.32
N ASP A 132 -3.19 30.93 10.86
CA ASP A 132 -4.61 30.58 10.70
C ASP A 132 -4.77 29.43 9.68
N TRP A 133 -3.98 29.44 8.60
CA TRP A 133 -4.01 28.36 7.61
C TRP A 133 -3.47 27.04 8.14
N TYR A 134 -2.42 27.08 8.96
CA TYR A 134 -1.86 25.88 9.60
C TYR A 134 -2.84 25.31 10.63
N GLU A 135 -3.48 26.18 11.40
CA GLU A 135 -4.52 25.80 12.35
C GLU A 135 -5.74 25.18 11.64
N GLU A 136 -6.20 25.80 10.54
CA GLU A 136 -7.26 25.27 9.67
C GLU A 136 -6.92 23.86 9.17
N LEU A 137 -5.69 23.64 8.70
CA LEU A 137 -5.26 22.35 8.16
C LEU A 137 -5.13 21.24 9.22
N LEU A 138 -4.72 21.58 10.44
CA LEU A 138 -4.54 20.59 11.51
C LEU A 138 -5.83 20.26 12.24
N THR A 139 -6.79 21.18 12.33
CA THR A 139 -8.02 20.98 13.12
C THR A 139 -9.25 20.64 12.29
N ALA A 140 -9.36 21.13 11.05
CA ALA A 140 -10.54 20.89 10.23
C ALA A 140 -10.55 19.48 9.60
N PRO A 141 -11.73 18.87 9.39
CA PRO A 141 -11.83 17.60 8.69
C PRO A 141 -11.41 17.75 7.23
N LEU A 142 -10.42 16.97 6.80
CA LEU A 142 -9.89 17.05 5.43
C LEU A 142 -10.91 16.52 4.41
N PRO A 143 -11.30 17.32 3.39
CA PRO A 143 -12.24 16.89 2.37
C PRO A 143 -11.56 15.98 1.35
N PHE A 144 -12.30 14.98 0.88
CA PHE A 144 -11.88 14.13 -0.24
C PHE A 144 -11.66 14.96 -1.50
N ALA A 145 -10.79 14.46 -2.38
CA ALA A 145 -10.66 15.05 -3.71
C ALA A 145 -11.99 14.89 -4.46
N ALA A 146 -12.52 15.96 -5.05
CA ALA A 146 -13.79 15.88 -5.75
C ALA A 146 -13.70 14.89 -6.92
N ALA A 147 -14.71 14.02 -7.02
CA ALA A 147 -14.92 13.14 -8.14
C ALA A 147 -16.16 13.62 -8.90
N GLN A 148 -15.98 14.13 -10.11
CA GLN A 148 -17.10 14.44 -11.00
C GLN A 148 -16.99 13.59 -12.25
N ALA A 149 -17.95 12.69 -12.44
CA ALA A 149 -18.11 11.95 -13.68
C ALA A 149 -18.66 12.90 -14.74
N ARG A 150 -17.88 13.08 -15.82
CA ARG A 150 -18.35 13.74 -17.05
C ARG A 150 -18.68 12.66 -18.05
N TYR A 151 -19.95 12.53 -18.42
CA TYR A 151 -20.38 11.52 -19.40
C TYR A 151 -19.93 11.90 -20.81
N ALA A 152 -19.78 10.89 -21.66
CA ALA A 152 -19.54 11.08 -23.08
C ALA A 152 -20.87 11.38 -23.79
N ASP A 153 -20.86 12.44 -24.59
CA ASP A 153 -21.93 12.78 -25.52
C ASP A 153 -21.80 11.94 -26.80
N PRO A 154 -22.82 11.87 -27.68
CA PRO A 154 -22.70 11.22 -28.97
C PRO A 154 -21.51 11.75 -29.79
N GLY A 155 -20.80 10.86 -30.50
CA GLY A 155 -19.64 11.20 -31.32
C GLY A 155 -18.46 10.24 -31.18
N ARG A 156 -17.31 10.64 -31.73
CA ARG A 156 -16.11 9.81 -31.83
C ARG A 156 -15.19 9.94 -30.62
N TYR A 157 -14.83 8.79 -30.06
CA TYR A 157 -13.93 8.66 -28.91
C TYR A 157 -12.82 7.65 -29.21
N ARG A 158 -11.72 7.75 -28.48
CA ARG A 158 -10.66 6.74 -28.43
C ARG A 158 -10.56 6.14 -27.03
N MET A 159 -10.23 4.85 -26.96
CA MET A 159 -10.04 4.15 -25.69
C MET A 159 -8.59 4.25 -25.20
N ALA A 160 -8.39 4.85 -24.02
CA ALA A 160 -7.05 4.94 -23.40
C ALA A 160 -6.42 3.56 -23.13
N SER A 161 -7.26 2.55 -22.89
CA SER A 161 -6.88 1.16 -22.55
C SER A 161 -6.19 0.41 -23.69
N THR A 162 -6.21 0.94 -24.92
CA THR A 162 -5.58 0.31 -26.09
C THR A 162 -4.36 1.11 -26.53
N ALA A 163 -3.24 0.44 -26.84
CA ALA A 163 -2.00 1.10 -27.26
C ALA A 163 -2.22 1.99 -28.49
N ARG A 164 -3.04 1.53 -29.45
CA ARG A 164 -3.36 2.22 -30.70
C ARG A 164 -4.57 3.17 -30.62
N GLY A 165 -5.24 3.27 -29.47
CA GLY A 165 -6.41 4.14 -29.31
C GLY A 165 -7.54 3.81 -30.28
N VAL A 166 -8.05 2.57 -30.23
CA VAL A 166 -9.15 2.12 -31.11
C VAL A 166 -10.35 3.07 -30.97
N GLY A 167 -10.88 3.51 -32.10
CA GLY A 167 -12.03 4.40 -32.19
C GLY A 167 -13.33 3.72 -31.77
N ILE A 168 -14.18 4.46 -31.08
CA ILE A 168 -15.56 4.12 -30.77
C ILE A 168 -16.42 5.27 -31.25
N ASP A 169 -17.44 4.98 -32.06
CA ASP A 169 -18.48 5.93 -32.40
C ASP A 169 -19.69 5.69 -31.48
N ILE A 170 -20.02 6.68 -30.66
CA ILE A 170 -21.13 6.62 -29.72
C ILE A 170 -22.37 7.18 -30.43
N PRO A 171 -23.40 6.35 -30.70
CA PRO A 171 -24.54 6.80 -31.48
C PRO A 171 -25.47 7.71 -30.66
N GLU A 172 -26.26 8.54 -31.37
CA GLU A 172 -27.18 9.51 -30.79
C GLU A 172 -28.41 8.86 -30.11
N ASP A 173 -28.74 7.62 -30.48
CA ASP A 173 -29.94 6.89 -30.04
C ASP A 173 -29.76 6.15 -28.69
N LEU A 174 -28.66 6.39 -27.99
CA LEU A 174 -28.44 5.79 -26.68
C LEU A 174 -29.42 6.35 -25.63
N PRO A 175 -29.92 5.50 -24.72
CA PRO A 175 -30.84 5.95 -23.70
C PRO A 175 -30.19 7.01 -22.81
N PRO A 176 -30.92 8.08 -22.44
CA PRO A 176 -30.36 9.17 -21.65
C PRO A 176 -29.84 8.66 -20.30
N SER A 177 -28.71 9.21 -19.87
CA SER A 177 -28.15 8.95 -18.54
C SER A 177 -29.02 9.64 -17.49
N LEU A 178 -29.64 8.86 -16.60
CA LEU A 178 -30.29 9.41 -15.41
C LEU A 178 -29.22 9.71 -14.36
N PRO A 179 -29.27 10.85 -13.66
CA PRO A 179 -28.34 11.13 -12.57
C PRO A 179 -28.49 10.04 -11.50
N PRO A 180 -27.40 9.38 -11.10
CA PRO A 180 -27.47 8.26 -10.19
C PRO A 180 -27.69 8.77 -8.76
N VAL A 181 -28.37 7.95 -7.95
CA VAL A 181 -28.31 8.10 -6.49
C VAL A 181 -26.87 7.85 -6.07
N ARG A 182 -26.33 8.75 -5.26
CA ARG A 182 -24.95 8.71 -4.77
C ARG A 182 -24.93 8.12 -3.37
N HIS A 183 -23.77 7.59 -2.97
CA HIS A 183 -23.56 7.25 -1.57
C HIS A 183 -23.67 8.51 -0.71
N ASP A 184 -24.35 8.36 0.43
CA ASP A 184 -24.31 9.37 1.47
C ASP A 184 -22.89 9.40 2.09
N GLY A 185 -22.25 10.57 2.01
CA GLY A 185 -20.91 10.80 2.56
C GLY A 185 -20.90 11.35 3.98
N THR A 186 -22.08 11.58 4.58
CA THR A 186 -22.20 12.09 5.95
C THR A 186 -21.64 11.09 6.96
N VAL A 187 -20.96 11.61 7.98
CA VAL A 187 -20.44 10.77 9.07
C VAL A 187 -21.60 10.52 10.02
N ARG A 188 -21.96 9.25 10.23
CA ARG A 188 -22.95 8.88 11.23
C ARG A 188 -22.36 8.92 12.64
N ALA A 189 -23.11 9.51 13.57
CA ALA A 189 -22.88 9.33 14.99
C ALA A 189 -23.31 7.90 15.36
N ARG A 190 -22.48 7.18 16.10
CA ARG A 190 -22.75 5.78 16.47
C ARG A 190 -23.06 5.70 17.94
N GLU A 191 -24.17 5.03 18.25
CA GLU A 191 -24.56 4.68 19.60
C GLU A 191 -24.16 3.22 19.86
N ALA A 192 -24.06 2.85 21.14
CA ALA A 192 -23.82 1.46 21.50
C ALA A 192 -25.01 0.60 21.05
N VAL A 193 -24.73 -0.47 20.32
CA VAL A 193 -25.76 -1.41 19.88
C VAL A 193 -25.97 -2.41 21.01
N GLU A 194 -27.19 -2.48 21.54
CA GLU A 194 -27.57 -3.41 22.58
C GLU A 194 -28.74 -4.27 22.10
N VAL A 195 -28.52 -5.58 22.08
CA VAL A 195 -29.52 -6.54 21.59
C VAL A 195 -29.71 -7.66 22.61
N GLU A 196 -30.96 -7.91 22.98
CA GLU A 196 -31.35 -9.03 23.83
C GLU A 196 -31.31 -10.34 23.06
N TRP A 197 -30.85 -11.42 23.71
CA TRP A 197 -30.76 -12.74 23.09
C TRP A 197 -32.13 -13.26 22.64
N SER A 198 -33.19 -12.93 23.38
CA SER A 198 -34.57 -13.25 23.02
C SER A 198 -34.97 -12.65 21.67
N ALA A 199 -34.58 -11.40 21.40
CA ALA A 199 -34.88 -10.73 20.13
C ALA A 199 -34.17 -11.39 18.94
N LEU A 200 -32.94 -11.89 19.14
CA LEU A 200 -32.23 -12.67 18.12
C LEU A 200 -32.90 -14.02 17.87
N VAL A 201 -33.40 -14.71 18.91
CA VAL A 201 -34.15 -15.96 18.77
C VAL A 201 -35.49 -15.74 18.05
N GLU A 202 -36.20 -14.64 18.33
CA GLU A 202 -37.40 -14.25 17.61
C GLU A 202 -37.11 -13.99 16.12
N THR A 203 -36.01 -13.29 15.84
CA THR A 203 -35.55 -13.05 14.46
C THR A 203 -35.23 -14.36 13.74
N ALA A 204 -34.56 -15.30 14.41
CA ALA A 204 -34.21 -16.60 13.86
C ALA A 204 -35.46 -17.42 13.48
N ARG A 205 -36.48 -17.45 14.35
CA ARG A 205 -37.77 -18.10 14.05
C ARG A 205 -38.48 -17.46 12.87
N TRP A 206 -38.49 -16.13 12.81
CA TRP A 206 -39.05 -15.40 11.67
C TRP A 206 -38.31 -15.73 10.36
N MET A 207 -36.99 -15.86 10.39
CA MET A 207 -36.19 -16.28 9.23
C MET A 207 -36.56 -17.70 8.76
N GLU A 208 -36.76 -18.65 9.68
CA GLU A 208 -37.23 -20.01 9.35
C GLU A 208 -38.63 -20.00 8.71
N GLU A 209 -39.56 -19.20 9.24
CA GLU A 209 -40.88 -19.02 8.64
C GLU A 209 -40.81 -18.39 7.23
N ALA A 210 -39.87 -17.47 7.01
CA ALA A 210 -39.62 -16.87 5.70
C ALA A 210 -39.00 -17.88 4.72
N ASP A 211 -38.08 -18.74 5.19
CA ASP A 211 -37.50 -19.83 4.41
C ASP A 211 -38.60 -20.83 3.99
N ALA A 212 -39.46 -21.23 4.93
CA ALA A 212 -40.58 -22.13 4.68
C ALA A 212 -41.60 -21.57 3.68
N ARG A 213 -41.98 -20.29 3.82
CA ARG A 213 -42.88 -19.59 2.87
C ARG A 213 -42.28 -19.51 1.46
N ALA A 214 -40.97 -19.36 1.35
CA ALA A 214 -40.26 -19.30 0.08
C ALA A 214 -39.94 -20.68 -0.52
N GLY A 215 -40.27 -21.78 0.17
CA GLY A 215 -39.91 -23.15 -0.24
C GLY A 215 -38.40 -23.41 -0.24
N ARG A 216 -37.64 -22.67 0.58
CA ARG A 216 -36.19 -22.85 0.75
C ARG A 216 -35.90 -23.99 1.74
N PRO A 217 -34.69 -24.59 1.70
CA PRO A 217 -34.29 -25.58 2.69
C PRO A 217 -34.38 -25.03 4.11
N ASP A 218 -34.85 -25.84 5.04
CA ASP A 218 -34.89 -25.47 6.46
C ASP A 218 -33.46 -25.36 7.00
N SER A 219 -33.07 -24.13 7.29
CA SER A 219 -31.74 -23.77 7.77
C SER A 219 -31.62 -23.91 9.29
N ARG A 220 -32.71 -24.19 10.03
CA ARG A 220 -32.72 -24.39 11.49
C ARG A 220 -31.95 -23.30 12.23
N TRP A 221 -32.23 -22.04 11.90
CA TRP A 221 -31.59 -20.85 12.47
C TRP A 221 -31.76 -20.77 13.99
N ALA A 222 -32.96 -21.08 14.51
CA ALA A 222 -33.26 -20.98 15.93
C ALA A 222 -32.56 -22.07 16.76
N GLU A 223 -32.53 -23.31 16.25
CA GLU A 223 -31.78 -24.42 16.86
C GLU A 223 -30.28 -24.06 16.95
N ARG A 224 -29.69 -23.65 15.82
CA ARG A 224 -28.27 -23.26 15.75
C ARG A 224 -27.92 -22.07 16.64
N LEU A 225 -28.84 -21.15 16.90
CA LEU A 225 -28.62 -20.02 17.80
C LEU A 225 -28.74 -20.43 19.28
N GLN A 226 -29.66 -21.34 19.62
CA GLN A 226 -29.86 -21.81 21.00
C GLN A 226 -28.65 -22.60 21.53
N ASP A 227 -27.92 -23.28 20.66
CA ASP A 227 -26.68 -23.98 21.01
C ASP A 227 -25.52 -23.03 21.36
N ILE A 228 -25.66 -21.73 21.08
CA ILE A 228 -24.61 -20.73 21.34
C ILE A 228 -24.75 -20.19 22.76
N ILE A 229 -23.72 -20.41 23.58
CA ILE A 229 -23.61 -19.83 24.92
C ILE A 229 -22.68 -18.62 24.85
N VAL A 230 -23.22 -17.43 25.10
CA VAL A 230 -22.44 -16.19 25.18
C VAL A 230 -22.03 -15.95 26.63
N GLN A 231 -20.72 -15.80 26.84
CA GLN A 231 -20.16 -15.45 28.14
C GLN A 231 -19.36 -14.15 28.05
N VAL A 232 -19.53 -13.28 29.04
CA VAL A 232 -18.82 -12.00 29.14
C VAL A 232 -17.85 -12.06 30.30
N ARG A 233 -16.61 -11.62 30.04
CA ARG A 233 -15.56 -11.50 31.06
C ARG A 233 -15.94 -10.40 32.05
N GLN A 234 -16.12 -10.77 33.30
CA GLN A 234 -16.42 -9.88 34.41
C GLN A 234 -15.14 -9.26 34.97
N GLY A 235 -15.26 -8.24 35.83
CA GLY A 235 -14.13 -7.53 36.43
C GLY A 235 -13.28 -8.39 37.39
N ASP A 236 -13.76 -9.56 37.77
CA ASP A 236 -13.08 -10.56 38.60
C ASP A 236 -12.39 -11.67 37.76
N ASP A 237 -12.24 -11.45 36.45
CA ASP A 237 -11.68 -12.40 35.48
C ASP A 237 -12.53 -13.68 35.27
N THR A 238 -13.74 -13.75 35.82
CA THR A 238 -14.68 -14.86 35.57
C THR A 238 -15.56 -14.61 34.35
N PHE A 239 -16.17 -15.67 33.82
CA PHE A 239 -17.07 -15.61 32.67
C PHE A 239 -18.52 -15.82 33.12
N GLY A 240 -19.32 -14.76 33.04
CA GLY A 240 -20.75 -14.81 33.34
C GLY A 240 -21.58 -15.01 32.07
N VAL A 241 -22.65 -15.80 32.15
CA VAL A 241 -23.62 -15.93 31.05
C VAL A 241 -24.32 -14.59 30.87
N ALA A 242 -24.30 -14.07 29.65
CA ALA A 242 -24.95 -12.81 29.31
C ALA A 242 -26.26 -13.06 28.56
N THR A 243 -27.32 -12.34 28.92
CA THR A 243 -28.61 -12.37 28.22
C THR A 243 -28.73 -11.29 27.14
N SER A 244 -27.85 -10.29 27.18
CA SER A 244 -27.77 -9.22 26.18
C SER A 244 -26.36 -9.12 25.60
N LEU A 245 -26.28 -8.76 24.32
CA LEU A 245 -25.05 -8.48 23.60
C LEU A 245 -24.94 -6.97 23.41
N ARG A 246 -24.04 -6.34 24.16
CA ARG A 246 -23.73 -4.91 24.05
C ARG A 246 -22.44 -4.71 23.27
N ILE A 247 -22.53 -3.98 22.15
CA ILE A 247 -21.42 -3.61 21.29
C ILE A 247 -21.19 -2.11 21.43
N ASP A 248 -20.18 -1.75 22.21
CA ASP A 248 -19.73 -0.37 22.39
C ASP A 248 -18.32 -0.22 21.81
N ARG A 249 -18.21 0.51 20.68
CA ARG A 249 -17.02 0.66 19.85
C ARG A 249 -16.50 -0.67 19.26
N MET A 250 -15.81 -1.49 20.05
CA MET A 250 -15.15 -2.70 19.60
C MET A 250 -15.42 -3.85 20.57
N LEU A 251 -15.90 -4.97 20.03
CA LEU A 251 -16.15 -6.20 20.77
C LEU A 251 -15.47 -7.37 20.04
N HIS A 252 -14.61 -8.10 20.76
CA HIS A 252 -14.02 -9.32 20.25
C HIS A 252 -14.80 -10.53 20.77
N LEU A 253 -15.35 -11.32 19.86
CA LEU A 253 -16.05 -12.57 20.17
C LEU A 253 -15.15 -13.74 19.84
N VAL A 254 -14.63 -14.41 20.87
CA VAL A 254 -13.78 -15.60 20.74
C VAL A 254 -14.62 -16.85 20.98
N GLY A 255 -14.44 -17.88 20.15
CA GLY A 255 -15.15 -19.14 20.29
C GLY A 255 -14.51 -20.25 19.47
N MET A 256 -14.82 -21.51 19.78
CA MET A 256 -14.34 -22.67 19.02
C MET A 256 -14.84 -22.65 17.57
N VAL A 257 -14.12 -23.35 16.68
CA VAL A 257 -14.56 -23.55 15.30
C VAL A 257 -15.89 -24.31 15.31
N SER A 258 -16.80 -23.96 14.40
CA SER A 258 -18.14 -24.57 14.29
C SER A 258 -19.11 -24.31 15.47
N VAL A 259 -18.82 -23.36 16.37
CA VAL A 259 -19.76 -22.94 17.44
C VAL A 259 -20.93 -22.09 16.93
N GLY A 260 -21.05 -21.86 15.62
CA GLY A 260 -22.16 -21.08 15.04
C GLY A 260 -21.94 -19.56 14.98
N LYS A 261 -20.68 -19.06 15.03
CA LYS A 261 -20.38 -17.61 14.90
C LYS A 261 -20.98 -17.00 13.63
N THR A 262 -20.82 -17.67 12.49
CA THR A 262 -21.41 -17.22 11.22
C THR A 262 -22.94 -17.17 11.29
N THR A 263 -23.58 -18.11 12.00
CA THR A 263 -25.03 -18.08 12.26
C THR A 263 -25.41 -16.81 13.03
N LEU A 264 -24.68 -16.50 14.10
CA LEU A 264 -24.88 -15.27 14.89
C LEU A 264 -24.69 -14.01 14.04
N VAL A 265 -23.64 -13.95 13.21
CA VAL A 265 -23.38 -12.83 12.30
C VAL A 265 -24.55 -12.62 11.33
N MET A 266 -25.09 -13.70 10.75
CA MET A 266 -26.22 -13.62 9.81
C MET A 266 -27.50 -13.13 10.49
N ILE A 267 -27.87 -13.72 11.64
CA ILE A 267 -29.10 -13.34 12.38
C ILE A 267 -29.00 -11.90 12.88
N LEU A 268 -27.85 -11.51 13.46
CA LEU A 268 -27.60 -10.14 13.91
C LEU A 268 -27.69 -9.15 12.75
N SER A 269 -27.16 -9.49 11.58
CA SER A 269 -27.23 -8.64 10.39
C SER A 269 -28.66 -8.43 9.90
N VAL A 270 -29.49 -9.48 9.92
CA VAL A 270 -30.92 -9.39 9.57
C VAL A 270 -31.67 -8.54 10.60
N TRP A 271 -31.46 -8.79 11.90
CA TRP A 271 -32.09 -8.00 12.97
C TRP A 271 -31.76 -6.50 12.81
N MET A 272 -30.47 -6.17 12.67
CA MET A 272 -30.01 -4.79 12.47
C MET A 272 -30.63 -4.14 11.23
N ALA A 273 -30.65 -4.86 10.11
CA ALA A 273 -31.20 -4.37 8.85
C ALA A 273 -32.70 -4.06 8.96
N CYS A 274 -33.48 -4.91 9.65
CA CYS A 274 -34.90 -4.69 9.89
C CYS A 274 -35.18 -3.51 10.84
N HIS A 275 -34.23 -3.15 11.70
CA HIS A 275 -34.33 -2.00 12.62
C HIS A 275 -33.79 -0.69 12.01
N GLY A 276 -33.54 -0.66 10.70
CA GLY A 276 -33.12 0.55 9.99
C GLY A 276 -31.62 0.86 10.12
N HIS A 277 -30.82 -0.05 10.67
CA HIS A 277 -29.38 0.10 10.73
C HIS A 277 -28.69 -0.37 9.46
N GLN A 278 -27.49 0.17 9.22
CA GLN A 278 -26.62 -0.20 8.11
C GLN A 278 -25.44 -1.02 8.62
N VAL A 279 -25.26 -2.22 8.04
CA VAL A 279 -24.26 -3.19 8.48
C VAL A 279 -23.27 -3.45 7.35
N THR A 280 -22.00 -3.63 7.67
CA THR A 280 -21.00 -4.20 6.77
C THR A 280 -20.45 -5.50 7.36
N ILE A 281 -20.48 -6.58 6.59
CA ILE A 281 -19.92 -7.88 6.95
C ILE A 281 -18.63 -8.07 6.15
N VAL A 282 -17.53 -8.35 6.84
CA VAL A 282 -16.23 -8.67 6.24
C VAL A 282 -16.05 -10.18 6.26
N VAL A 283 -15.86 -10.75 5.07
CA VAL A 283 -15.70 -12.20 4.86
C VAL A 283 -14.37 -12.50 4.17
N GLY A 284 -13.88 -13.74 4.32
CA GLY A 284 -12.56 -14.14 3.81
C GLY A 284 -12.43 -14.14 2.27
N ASP A 285 -13.49 -14.43 1.51
CA ASP A 285 -13.41 -14.45 0.05
C ASP A 285 -14.67 -13.98 -0.70
N ASN A 286 -14.50 -13.67 -2.00
CA ASN A 286 -15.57 -13.10 -2.83
C ASN A 286 -16.73 -14.08 -3.09
N SER A 287 -16.49 -15.39 -3.00
CA SER A 287 -17.54 -16.40 -3.17
C SER A 287 -18.45 -16.44 -1.94
N ALA A 288 -17.84 -16.39 -0.75
CA ALA A 288 -18.57 -16.20 0.50
C ALA A 288 -19.35 -14.88 0.48
N ALA A 289 -18.76 -13.81 -0.06
CA ALA A 289 -19.45 -12.52 -0.18
C ALA A 289 -20.69 -12.58 -1.09
N LEU A 290 -20.58 -13.22 -2.25
CA LEU A 290 -21.69 -13.41 -3.18
C LEU A 290 -22.78 -14.31 -2.62
N ARG A 291 -22.40 -15.36 -1.88
CA ARG A 291 -23.34 -16.28 -1.22
C ARG A 291 -24.09 -15.56 -0.10
N ALA A 292 -23.40 -14.89 0.81
CA ALA A 292 -24.01 -14.14 1.90
C ALA A 292 -24.93 -13.03 1.38
N ALA A 293 -24.53 -12.32 0.32
CA ALA A 293 -25.39 -11.33 -0.33
C ALA A 293 -26.69 -11.96 -0.87
N HIS A 294 -26.60 -13.14 -1.49
CA HIS A 294 -27.77 -13.85 -2.00
C HIS A 294 -28.69 -14.34 -0.87
N GLU A 295 -28.11 -14.97 0.16
CA GLU A 295 -28.86 -15.52 1.30
C GLU A 295 -29.57 -14.41 2.09
N LEU A 296 -28.88 -13.30 2.39
CA LEU A 296 -29.45 -12.18 3.14
C LEU A 296 -30.52 -11.43 2.35
N SER A 297 -30.37 -11.29 1.04
CA SER A 297 -31.36 -10.62 0.18
C SER A 297 -32.67 -11.37 0.04
N ALA A 298 -32.77 -12.60 0.57
CA ALA A 298 -34.00 -13.38 0.55
C ALA A 298 -34.99 -12.96 1.66
N TYR A 299 -34.56 -12.18 2.65
CA TYR A 299 -35.40 -11.73 3.76
C TYR A 299 -35.95 -10.32 3.48
N GLU A 300 -37.24 -10.14 3.78
CA GLU A 300 -37.91 -8.85 3.62
C GLU A 300 -37.29 -7.80 4.54
N GLY A 301 -37.10 -6.58 4.04
CA GLY A 301 -36.39 -5.52 4.77
C GLY A 301 -34.87 -5.57 4.65
N VAL A 302 -34.29 -6.64 4.07
CA VAL A 302 -32.84 -6.78 3.88
C VAL A 302 -32.49 -6.61 2.41
N THR A 303 -31.70 -5.59 2.10
CA THR A 303 -31.10 -5.37 0.78
C THR A 303 -29.60 -5.53 0.91
N ALA A 304 -29.09 -6.69 0.50
CA ALA A 304 -27.69 -7.03 0.65
C ALA A 304 -26.94 -6.93 -0.69
N ALA A 305 -25.74 -6.35 -0.68
CA ALA A 305 -24.93 -6.21 -1.89
C ALA A 305 -23.44 -6.44 -1.60
N PRO A 306 -22.72 -7.17 -2.46
CA PRO A 306 -21.30 -7.43 -2.28
C PRO A 306 -20.44 -6.33 -2.92
N ILE A 307 -19.33 -5.98 -2.25
CA ILE A 307 -18.32 -5.07 -2.78
C ILE A 307 -17.37 -5.87 -3.67
N MET A 308 -17.46 -5.63 -4.97
CA MET A 308 -16.72 -6.39 -5.97
C MET A 308 -15.50 -5.64 -6.51
N GLY A 309 -14.37 -6.35 -6.57
CA GLY A 309 -13.15 -5.87 -7.19
C GLY A 309 -13.20 -5.86 -8.73
N GLN A 310 -12.12 -5.37 -9.35
CA GLN A 310 -12.05 -5.23 -10.80
C GLN A 310 -11.78 -6.55 -11.55
N ASN A 311 -11.32 -7.61 -10.88
CA ASN A 311 -10.90 -8.87 -11.51
C ASN A 311 -12.08 -9.82 -11.82
N ARG A 312 -13.03 -9.30 -12.60
CA ARG A 312 -14.33 -9.95 -12.90
C ARG A 312 -14.20 -11.32 -13.55
N THR A 313 -13.22 -11.52 -14.44
CA THR A 313 -12.99 -12.81 -15.12
C THR A 313 -12.74 -13.93 -14.11
N ARG A 314 -11.82 -13.72 -13.16
CA ARG A 314 -11.50 -14.70 -12.11
C ARG A 314 -12.71 -14.98 -11.22
N HIS A 315 -13.52 -13.95 -10.92
CA HIS A 315 -14.76 -14.12 -10.15
C HIS A 315 -15.79 -14.98 -10.89
N ALA A 316 -16.02 -14.72 -12.19
CA ALA A 316 -16.93 -15.51 -13.01
C ALA A 316 -16.47 -16.97 -13.17
N GLU A 317 -15.19 -17.20 -13.46
CA GLU A 317 -14.60 -18.55 -13.53
C GLU A 317 -14.73 -19.32 -12.21
N ARG A 318 -14.49 -18.65 -11.07
CA ARG A 318 -14.65 -19.27 -9.75
C ARG A 318 -16.10 -19.64 -9.48
N LEU A 319 -17.08 -18.80 -9.85
CA LEU A 319 -18.50 -19.15 -9.73
C LEU A 319 -18.90 -20.33 -10.60
N HIS A 320 -18.42 -20.38 -11.86
CA HIS A 320 -18.67 -21.54 -12.73
C HIS A 320 -18.09 -22.84 -12.16
N ARG A 321 -16.92 -22.78 -11.52
CA ARG A 321 -16.33 -23.94 -10.83
C ARG A 321 -17.11 -24.37 -9.58
N LEU A 322 -17.62 -23.41 -8.81
CA LEU A 322 -18.38 -23.69 -7.59
C LEU A 322 -19.82 -24.13 -7.85
N GLN A 323 -20.40 -23.69 -8.97
CA GLN A 323 -21.77 -23.98 -9.38
C GLN A 323 -21.76 -24.63 -10.77
N PRO A 324 -21.21 -25.85 -10.92
CA PRO A 324 -21.12 -26.50 -12.21
C PRO A 324 -22.53 -26.73 -12.78
N PRO A 325 -22.77 -26.40 -14.06
CA PRO A 325 -24.07 -26.62 -14.66
C PRO A 325 -24.32 -28.13 -14.86
N ALA A 326 -25.60 -28.51 -14.90
CA ALA A 326 -25.97 -29.86 -15.30
C ALA A 326 -25.57 -30.13 -16.76
N PRO A 327 -25.29 -31.38 -17.17
CA PRO A 327 -24.96 -31.72 -18.55
C PRO A 327 -25.95 -31.11 -19.55
N GLY A 328 -25.45 -30.43 -20.58
CA GLY A 328 -26.25 -29.76 -21.61
C GLY A 328 -26.79 -28.37 -21.23
N ARG A 329 -26.42 -27.80 -20.08
CA ARG A 329 -26.74 -26.42 -19.69
C ARG A 329 -25.49 -25.57 -19.54
N LEU A 330 -25.63 -24.27 -19.79
CA LEU A 330 -24.57 -23.27 -19.54
C LEU A 330 -24.60 -22.71 -18.11
N LEU A 331 -25.77 -22.73 -17.46
CA LEU A 331 -25.97 -22.23 -16.11
C LEU A 331 -26.53 -23.33 -15.19
N PRO A 332 -26.22 -23.28 -13.87
CA PRO A 332 -26.80 -24.17 -12.88
C PRO A 332 -28.32 -23.93 -12.75
N ARG A 333 -29.02 -24.84 -12.05
CA ARG A 333 -30.49 -24.74 -11.88
C ARG A 333 -30.93 -23.55 -11.02
N SER A 334 -30.11 -23.16 -10.04
CA SER A 334 -30.34 -21.99 -9.19
C SER A 334 -29.06 -21.16 -9.10
N PRO A 335 -28.71 -20.40 -10.16
CA PRO A 335 -27.51 -19.59 -10.18
C PRO A 335 -27.66 -18.40 -9.25
N TYR A 336 -26.65 -18.15 -8.42
CA TYR A 336 -26.51 -16.89 -7.68
C TYR A 336 -25.24 -16.15 -8.08
N GLY A 337 -25.30 -14.81 -8.05
CA GLY A 337 -24.15 -13.92 -8.22
C GLY A 337 -23.68 -13.69 -9.66
N PHE A 338 -24.14 -14.47 -10.65
CA PHE A 338 -23.78 -14.28 -12.07
C PHE A 338 -24.24 -12.93 -12.63
N ASP A 339 -25.35 -12.39 -12.12
CA ASP A 339 -25.83 -11.05 -12.43
C ASP A 339 -24.84 -9.95 -11.96
N LEU A 340 -24.06 -10.21 -10.90
CA LEU A 340 -23.13 -9.26 -10.30
C LEU A 340 -21.72 -9.29 -10.90
N VAL A 341 -21.37 -10.33 -11.66
CA VAL A 341 -20.02 -10.55 -12.24
C VAL A 341 -19.97 -10.47 -13.76
N SER A 342 -20.94 -9.78 -14.38
CA SER A 342 -21.01 -9.65 -15.84
C SER A 342 -19.69 -9.12 -16.44
N THR A 343 -19.20 -9.80 -17.48
CA THR A 343 -17.99 -9.45 -18.23
C THR A 343 -18.30 -8.71 -19.54
N ALA A 344 -19.54 -8.76 -20.02
CA ALA A 344 -19.95 -8.20 -21.32
C ALA A 344 -19.96 -6.67 -21.32
N CYS A 345 -19.43 -6.04 -22.38
CA CYS A 345 -19.45 -4.59 -22.58
C CYS A 345 -20.39 -4.24 -23.74
N GLY A 346 -21.40 -3.39 -23.49
CA GLY A 346 -22.32 -2.94 -24.55
C GLY A 346 -21.65 -2.10 -25.64
N LEU A 347 -20.56 -1.40 -25.31
CA LEU A 347 -19.80 -0.62 -26.30
C LEU A 347 -18.94 -1.50 -27.23
N ASP A 348 -18.77 -2.79 -26.93
CA ASP A 348 -18.00 -3.66 -27.82
C ASP A 348 -18.72 -3.89 -29.15
N GLY A 349 -20.06 -3.82 -29.16
CA GLY A 349 -20.87 -3.98 -30.37
C GLY A 349 -20.85 -2.79 -31.33
N VAL A 350 -20.38 -1.61 -30.90
CA VAL A 350 -20.32 -0.39 -31.72
C VAL A 350 -18.89 -0.03 -32.17
N ARG A 351 -17.93 -0.96 -31.97
CA ARG A 351 -16.55 -0.77 -32.40
C ARG A 351 -16.35 -1.13 -33.87
N ASP A 352 -15.46 -0.39 -34.53
CA ASP A 352 -15.04 -0.65 -35.92
C ASP A 352 -14.16 -1.90 -36.09
N THR A 353 -13.84 -2.60 -35.01
CA THR A 353 -12.93 -3.75 -35.01
C THR A 353 -13.66 -5.03 -34.59
N ALA A 354 -13.49 -6.10 -35.37
CA ALA A 354 -14.11 -7.40 -35.12
C ALA A 354 -13.49 -8.21 -33.95
N THR A 355 -12.43 -7.71 -33.30
CA THR A 355 -11.80 -8.38 -32.15
C THR A 355 -12.50 -8.00 -30.85
N PRO A 356 -13.04 -9.00 -30.10
CA PRO A 356 -13.72 -8.75 -28.84
C PRO A 356 -12.83 -7.99 -27.86
N LEU A 357 -13.43 -7.07 -27.12
CA LEU A 357 -12.70 -6.33 -26.10
C LEU A 357 -12.30 -7.27 -24.96
N ALA A 358 -11.02 -7.25 -24.59
CA ALA A 358 -10.58 -7.89 -23.35
C ALA A 358 -11.38 -7.33 -22.16
N VAL A 359 -11.79 -8.18 -21.21
CA VAL A 359 -12.67 -7.77 -20.10
C VAL A 359 -12.12 -6.56 -19.33
N ARG A 360 -10.81 -6.46 -19.15
CA ARG A 360 -10.13 -5.36 -18.47
C ARG A 360 -10.03 -4.07 -19.30
N ALA A 361 -10.14 -4.16 -20.62
CA ALA A 361 -9.99 -3.03 -21.53
C ALA A 361 -11.27 -2.20 -21.72
N ALA A 362 -12.38 -2.56 -21.04
CA ALA A 362 -13.65 -1.84 -21.09
C ALA A 362 -13.49 -0.36 -20.72
N PRO A 363 -13.88 0.60 -21.61
CA PRO A 363 -13.63 2.02 -21.42
C PRO A 363 -14.70 2.67 -20.54
N CYS A 364 -14.95 2.12 -19.36
CA CYS A 364 -16.03 2.59 -18.49
C CYS A 364 -15.84 4.05 -18.03
N GLN A 365 -14.59 4.49 -17.81
CA GLN A 365 -14.24 5.84 -17.34
C GLN A 365 -13.09 6.49 -18.13
N ASP A 366 -12.61 5.84 -19.20
CA ASP A 366 -11.40 6.19 -19.93
C ASP A 366 -11.66 6.41 -21.44
N LEU A 367 -12.84 6.95 -21.77
CA LEU A 367 -13.13 7.43 -23.12
C LEU A 367 -12.49 8.80 -23.29
N ILE A 368 -11.70 8.99 -24.33
CA ILE A 368 -11.08 10.28 -24.63
C ILE A 368 -11.68 10.81 -25.92
N THR A 369 -12.16 12.06 -25.90
CA THR A 369 -12.71 12.71 -27.09
C THR A 369 -11.65 12.72 -28.19
N ALA A 370 -12.04 12.32 -29.39
CA ALA A 370 -11.15 12.31 -30.54
C ALA A 370 -11.58 13.40 -31.52
N ASP A 371 -10.89 14.53 -31.47
CA ASP A 371 -11.04 15.58 -32.48
C ASP A 371 -10.37 15.09 -33.78
N GLY A 372 -11.06 15.25 -34.92
CA GLY A 372 -10.61 14.74 -36.22
C GLY A 372 -9.28 15.34 -36.72
N ASP A 373 -8.88 16.49 -36.17
CA ASP A 373 -7.72 17.28 -36.59
C ASP A 373 -6.50 17.16 -35.64
N GLU A 374 -6.59 16.40 -34.53
CA GLU A 374 -5.46 16.27 -33.59
C GLU A 374 -4.42 15.22 -34.06
N PRO A 375 -3.11 15.57 -34.05
CA PRO A 375 -2.04 14.62 -34.38
C PRO A 375 -2.03 13.41 -33.43
N VAL A 376 -1.63 12.25 -33.99
CA VAL A 376 -1.70 10.91 -33.37
C VAL A 376 -0.96 10.79 -32.03
N ASP A 377 -0.07 11.73 -31.71
CA ASP A 377 0.78 11.69 -30.51
C ASP A 377 0.26 12.53 -29.32
N GLY A 378 -0.88 13.22 -29.44
CA GLY A 378 -1.42 14.09 -28.37
C GLY A 378 -2.72 13.63 -27.69
N TRP A 379 -3.49 12.74 -28.32
CA TRP A 379 -4.88 12.44 -27.93
C TRP A 379 -5.02 11.90 -26.50
N ARG A 380 -3.98 11.27 -25.92
CA ARG A 380 -4.03 10.72 -24.55
C ARG A 380 -4.16 11.79 -23.46
N SER A 381 -3.78 13.02 -23.77
CA SER A 381 -3.92 14.17 -22.87
C SER A 381 -5.35 14.75 -22.85
N GLY A 382 -6.23 14.28 -23.74
CA GLY A 382 -7.61 14.74 -23.84
C GLY A 382 -8.44 14.45 -22.59
N THR A 383 -9.57 15.15 -22.48
CA THR A 383 -10.46 15.03 -21.31
C THR A 383 -11.10 13.65 -21.28
N ARG A 384 -10.87 12.90 -20.18
CA ARG A 384 -11.52 11.60 -19.95
C ARG A 384 -13.02 11.76 -19.68
N ARG A 385 -13.81 10.88 -20.28
CA ARG A 385 -15.27 10.81 -20.19
C ARG A 385 -15.71 9.42 -19.71
N THR A 386 -16.82 9.40 -18.98
CA THR A 386 -17.48 8.19 -18.50
C THR A 386 -18.42 7.66 -19.57
N CYS A 387 -18.47 6.33 -19.70
CA CYS A 387 -19.37 5.64 -20.63
C CYS A 387 -20.83 6.08 -20.40
N PRO A 388 -21.59 6.42 -21.45
CA PRO A 388 -22.99 6.85 -21.32
C PRO A 388 -23.89 5.73 -20.79
N LEU A 389 -23.56 4.46 -21.11
CA LEU A 389 -24.30 3.28 -20.66
C LEU A 389 -24.03 2.91 -19.19
N TRP A 390 -23.14 3.60 -18.48
CA TRP A 390 -22.69 3.22 -17.15
C TRP A 390 -23.84 2.94 -16.16
N HIS A 391 -24.91 3.74 -16.23
CA HIS A 391 -26.07 3.65 -15.35
C HIS A 391 -26.90 2.38 -15.50
N ARG A 392 -26.96 1.81 -16.71
CA ARG A 392 -27.72 0.59 -17.00
C ARG A 392 -26.82 -0.60 -17.28
N CYS A 393 -25.51 -0.39 -17.34
CA CYS A 393 -24.56 -1.44 -17.65
C CYS A 393 -24.52 -2.49 -16.53
N GLN A 394 -24.79 -3.76 -16.86
CA GLN A 394 -24.76 -4.86 -15.90
C GLN A 394 -23.42 -5.00 -15.18
N ARG A 395 -22.30 -4.62 -15.82
CA ARG A 395 -20.96 -4.63 -15.21
C ARG A 395 -20.86 -3.80 -13.93
N HIS A 396 -21.73 -2.80 -13.77
CA HIS A 396 -21.76 -1.89 -12.62
C HIS A 396 -22.95 -2.16 -11.68
N GLU A 397 -23.70 -3.24 -11.89
CA GLU A 397 -24.86 -3.58 -11.06
C GLU A 397 -24.51 -3.72 -9.58
N ALA A 398 -23.46 -4.48 -9.25
CA ALA A 398 -22.99 -4.63 -7.87
C ALA A 398 -22.72 -3.27 -7.21
N ALA A 399 -22.02 -2.38 -7.91
CA ALA A 399 -21.72 -1.04 -7.39
C ALA A 399 -22.98 -0.18 -7.20
N ARG A 400 -23.96 -0.27 -8.10
CA ARG A 400 -25.23 0.47 -7.98
C ARG A 400 -26.07 -0.05 -6.82
N ARG A 401 -26.17 -1.37 -6.63
CA ARG A 401 -26.93 -1.96 -5.51
C ARG A 401 -26.38 -1.54 -4.15
N LEU A 402 -25.06 -1.31 -4.03
CA LEU A 402 -24.44 -0.83 -2.78
C LEU A 402 -25.00 0.52 -2.31
N VAL A 403 -25.53 1.35 -3.21
CA VAL A 403 -26.08 2.66 -2.84
C VAL A 403 -27.34 2.51 -1.97
N THR A 404 -28.23 1.60 -2.34
CA THR A 404 -29.52 1.39 -1.66
C THR A 404 -29.49 0.25 -0.65
N ALA A 405 -28.50 -0.63 -0.72
CA ALA A 405 -28.33 -1.74 0.22
C ALA A 405 -28.22 -1.22 1.66
N ASN A 406 -28.84 -1.90 2.62
CA ASN A 406 -28.60 -1.68 4.06
C ASN A 406 -27.52 -2.63 4.60
N VAL A 407 -27.28 -3.77 3.94
CA VAL A 407 -26.18 -4.70 4.29
C VAL A 407 -25.13 -4.73 3.18
N TRP A 408 -23.89 -4.41 3.51
CA TRP A 408 -22.73 -4.61 2.64
C TRP A 408 -22.01 -5.88 3.01
N ILE A 409 -21.59 -6.66 2.00
CA ILE A 409 -20.67 -7.76 2.22
C ILE A 409 -19.37 -7.47 1.47
N ALA A 410 -18.25 -7.51 2.17
CA ALA A 410 -16.97 -7.10 1.63
C ALA A 410 -15.90 -8.11 1.99
N THR A 411 -14.89 -8.22 1.14
CA THR A 411 -13.61 -8.83 1.53
C THR A 411 -12.63 -7.74 1.97
N PRO A 412 -11.62 -8.06 2.80
CA PRO A 412 -10.56 -7.11 3.14
C PRO A 412 -9.95 -6.46 1.89
N TRP A 413 -9.70 -7.27 0.85
CA TRP A 413 -9.19 -6.81 -0.45
C TRP A 413 -10.11 -5.79 -1.11
N SER A 414 -11.41 -6.04 -1.10
CA SER A 414 -12.39 -5.14 -1.72
C SER A 414 -12.45 -3.79 -1.01
N LEU A 415 -12.37 -3.76 0.32
CA LEU A 415 -12.40 -2.53 1.13
C LEU A 415 -11.17 -1.67 0.89
N VAL A 416 -9.98 -2.27 0.93
CA VAL A 416 -8.70 -1.57 0.81
C VAL A 416 -8.45 -1.10 -0.62
N HIS A 417 -8.61 -1.97 -1.62
CA HIS A 417 -8.15 -1.65 -2.98
C HIS A 417 -9.22 -1.09 -3.91
N THR A 418 -10.51 -1.22 -3.59
CA THR A 418 -11.58 -0.79 -4.49
C THR A 418 -12.03 0.63 -4.17
N ARG A 419 -11.98 1.51 -5.18
CA ARG A 419 -12.52 2.86 -5.11
C ARG A 419 -14.00 2.88 -5.43
N VAL A 420 -14.74 3.76 -4.77
CA VAL A 420 -16.12 4.06 -5.13
C VAL A 420 -16.12 4.72 -6.52
N PRO A 421 -16.89 4.21 -7.49
CA PRO A 421 -16.94 4.81 -8.82
C PRO A 421 -17.36 6.29 -8.76
N ALA A 422 -16.68 7.15 -9.52
CA ALA A 422 -16.98 8.59 -9.58
C ALA A 422 -18.46 8.93 -9.87
N PRO A 423 -19.23 8.14 -10.66
CA PRO A 423 -20.67 8.33 -10.77
C PRO A 423 -21.45 8.25 -9.46
N LEU A 424 -20.99 7.46 -8.49
CA LEU A 424 -21.72 7.16 -7.24
C LEU A 424 -21.25 7.99 -6.04
N SER A 425 -20.30 8.91 -6.22
CA SER A 425 -19.70 9.65 -5.11
C SER A 425 -19.29 11.06 -5.54
N ASP A 426 -19.40 12.01 -4.61
CA ASP A 426 -18.91 13.38 -4.80
C ASP A 426 -17.41 13.51 -4.51
N GLY A 427 -16.83 12.51 -3.83
CA GLY A 427 -15.41 12.44 -3.48
C GLY A 427 -14.74 11.16 -3.99
N GLN A 428 -13.43 11.23 -4.19
CA GLN A 428 -12.58 10.05 -4.38
C GLN A 428 -12.47 9.33 -3.04
N LEU A 429 -13.34 8.34 -2.86
CA LEU A 429 -13.46 7.50 -1.67
C LEU A 429 -13.08 6.06 -2.01
N ARG A 430 -12.57 5.34 -1.01
CA ARG A 430 -12.51 3.87 -1.01
C ARG A 430 -13.72 3.29 -0.31
N TYR A 431 -14.04 2.04 -0.64
CA TYR A 431 -15.12 1.35 0.04
C TYR A 431 -14.86 1.14 1.54
N LEU A 432 -13.60 1.07 1.99
CA LEU A 432 -13.26 1.11 3.42
C LEU A 432 -13.77 2.39 4.09
N GLU A 433 -13.47 3.56 3.52
CA GLU A 433 -13.87 4.86 4.05
C GLU A 433 -15.39 5.06 3.98
N ALA A 434 -16.00 4.62 2.87
CA ALA A 434 -17.44 4.65 2.69
C ALA A 434 -18.14 3.72 3.70
N ALA A 435 -17.64 2.49 3.88
CA ALA A 435 -18.17 1.54 4.84
C ALA A 435 -18.07 2.09 6.27
N TRP A 436 -16.96 2.77 6.59
CA TRP A 436 -16.80 3.40 7.89
C TRP A 436 -17.84 4.50 8.12
N ARG A 437 -18.00 5.44 7.18
CA ARG A 437 -18.93 6.58 7.34
C ARG A 437 -20.40 6.18 7.45
N ARG A 438 -20.77 5.17 6.66
CA ARG A 438 -22.13 4.68 6.45
C ARG A 438 -22.60 3.70 7.55
N SER A 439 -21.74 2.76 7.93
CA SER A 439 -22.16 1.62 8.74
C SER A 439 -22.28 1.98 10.21
N ASP A 440 -23.36 1.51 10.82
CA ASP A 440 -23.58 1.54 12.26
C ASP A 440 -22.78 0.41 12.94
N LEU A 441 -22.62 -0.72 12.24
CA LEU A 441 -21.87 -1.89 12.71
C LEU A 441 -21.04 -2.51 11.57
N ILE A 442 -19.77 -2.83 11.86
CA ILE A 442 -18.90 -3.63 10.97
C ILE A 442 -18.61 -4.95 11.67
N LEU A 443 -19.08 -6.05 11.09
CA LEU A 443 -18.86 -7.40 11.57
C LEU A 443 -17.70 -8.01 10.78
N VAL A 444 -16.70 -8.53 11.47
CA VAL A 444 -15.55 -9.21 10.85
C VAL A 444 -15.62 -10.69 11.18
N ASP A 445 -15.93 -11.51 10.19
CA ASP A 445 -15.91 -12.98 10.31
C ASP A 445 -14.49 -13.50 10.04
N GLU A 446 -14.07 -14.52 10.79
CA GLU A 446 -12.69 -15.06 10.78
C GLU A 446 -11.62 -13.94 10.87
N ALA A 447 -11.68 -13.19 11.99
CA ALA A 447 -10.87 -12.00 12.19
C ALA A 447 -9.35 -12.24 12.12
N ASP A 448 -8.88 -13.43 12.50
CA ASP A 448 -7.50 -13.90 12.36
C ASP A 448 -7.07 -13.98 10.90
N GLN A 449 -7.90 -14.58 10.04
CA GLN A 449 -7.64 -14.63 8.60
C GLN A 449 -7.70 -13.23 7.97
N VAL A 450 -8.60 -12.36 8.45
CA VAL A 450 -8.68 -10.96 8.01
C VAL A 450 -7.42 -10.18 8.42
N GLN A 451 -6.91 -10.38 9.64
CA GLN A 451 -5.65 -9.79 10.11
C GLN A 451 -4.48 -10.22 9.22
N ALA A 452 -4.30 -11.52 9.00
CA ALA A 452 -3.24 -12.03 8.12
C ALA A 452 -3.33 -11.47 6.69
N ASN A 453 -4.56 -11.31 6.17
CA ASN A 453 -4.79 -10.70 4.85
C ASN A 453 -4.39 -9.21 4.84
N LEU A 454 -4.72 -8.45 5.88
CA LEU A 454 -4.33 -7.04 6.00
C LEU A 454 -2.82 -6.91 6.14
N ASP A 455 -2.18 -7.74 6.97
CA ASP A 455 -0.73 -7.77 7.13
C ASP A 455 -0.04 -8.03 5.79
N SER A 456 -0.51 -9.01 5.01
CA SER A 456 -0.02 -9.26 3.65
C SER A 456 -0.22 -8.07 2.69
N MET A 457 -1.31 -7.30 2.82
CA MET A 457 -1.56 -6.13 1.97
C MET A 457 -0.64 -4.94 2.31
N PHE A 458 -0.34 -4.74 3.58
CA PHE A 458 0.44 -3.59 4.07
C PHE A 458 1.94 -3.89 4.23
N ALA A 459 2.31 -5.16 4.40
CA ALA A 459 3.68 -5.68 4.42
C ALA A 459 3.91 -6.65 3.24
N ASN A 460 3.64 -6.17 2.03
CA ASN A 460 3.67 -7.00 0.82
C ASN A 460 5.10 -7.46 0.48
N SER A 461 5.28 -8.76 0.25
CA SER A 461 6.49 -9.34 -0.32
C SER A 461 6.38 -9.37 -1.86
N GLN A 462 7.52 -9.27 -2.54
CA GLN A 462 7.59 -9.24 -4.00
C GLN A 462 8.53 -10.34 -4.46
N VAL A 463 8.15 -11.07 -5.50
CA VAL A 463 9.08 -11.94 -6.22
C VAL A 463 10.01 -11.03 -6.99
N LEU A 464 11.20 -10.83 -6.44
CA LEU A 464 12.22 -9.96 -7.05
C LEU A 464 12.78 -10.59 -8.32
N LEU A 465 13.04 -11.90 -8.26
CA LEU A 465 13.62 -12.75 -9.30
C LEU A 465 12.94 -14.11 -9.25
N GLY A 466 12.63 -14.69 -10.41
CA GLY A 466 11.99 -15.99 -10.48
C GLY A 466 11.84 -16.49 -11.92
N PRO A 467 11.41 -17.74 -12.11
CA PRO A 467 11.25 -18.34 -13.44
C PRO A 467 10.05 -17.77 -14.23
N SER A 468 9.18 -16.98 -13.59
CA SER A 468 8.02 -16.37 -14.23
C SER A 468 8.33 -14.96 -14.75
N ASP A 469 7.67 -14.58 -15.85
CA ASP A 469 7.64 -13.20 -16.37
C ASP A 469 7.02 -12.17 -15.39
N GLU A 470 6.59 -12.62 -14.21
CA GLU A 470 6.02 -11.83 -13.11
C GLU A 470 7.09 -11.35 -12.12
N ALA A 471 8.37 -11.67 -12.34
CA ALA A 471 9.48 -11.12 -11.55
C ALA A 471 9.57 -9.60 -11.71
N TRP A 472 9.62 -8.90 -10.57
CA TRP A 472 9.46 -7.44 -10.51
C TRP A 472 10.49 -6.67 -11.35
N ILE A 473 11.77 -7.06 -11.27
CA ILE A 473 12.87 -6.40 -11.98
C ILE A 473 12.71 -6.55 -13.50
N ASP A 474 12.22 -7.70 -13.96
CA ASP A 474 12.08 -8.01 -15.38
C ASP A 474 10.86 -7.34 -15.99
N GLU A 475 9.74 -7.36 -15.27
CA GLU A 475 8.51 -6.71 -15.68
C GLU A 475 8.69 -5.18 -15.80
N ILE A 476 9.31 -4.53 -14.80
CA ILE A 476 9.56 -3.09 -14.85
C ILE A 476 10.47 -2.73 -16.01
N GLY A 477 11.58 -3.45 -16.20
CA GLY A 477 12.49 -3.10 -17.28
C GLY A 477 11.92 -3.36 -18.67
N THR A 478 11.07 -4.36 -18.83
CA THR A 478 10.32 -4.58 -20.08
C THR A 478 9.39 -3.41 -20.37
N ARG A 479 8.59 -2.98 -19.37
CA ARG A 479 7.64 -1.86 -19.52
C ARG A 479 8.33 -0.52 -19.79
N VAL A 480 9.38 -0.20 -19.03
CA VAL A 480 10.16 1.03 -19.23
C VAL A 480 10.78 1.01 -20.63
N SER A 481 11.33 -0.13 -21.06
CA SER A 481 11.89 -0.27 -22.41
C SER A 481 10.82 -0.07 -23.49
N ASP A 482 9.64 -0.67 -23.35
CA ASP A 482 8.55 -0.53 -24.33
C ASP A 482 8.06 0.92 -24.45
N ARG A 483 7.96 1.66 -23.33
CA ARG A 483 7.61 3.08 -23.35
C ARG A 483 8.70 3.95 -23.97
N LEU A 484 9.96 3.71 -23.62
CA LEU A 484 11.08 4.41 -24.24
C LEU A 484 11.13 4.15 -25.75
N ARG A 485 10.81 2.93 -26.22
CA ARG A 485 10.69 2.63 -27.65
C ARG A 485 9.51 3.37 -28.29
N ALA A 486 8.34 3.37 -27.65
CA ALA A 486 7.15 4.06 -28.16
C ALA A 486 7.35 5.58 -28.29
N ALA A 487 8.09 6.20 -27.36
CA ALA A 487 8.42 7.63 -27.39
C ALA A 487 9.68 7.98 -28.21
N GLY A 488 10.20 7.05 -29.02
CA GLY A 488 11.40 7.27 -29.85
C GLY A 488 12.67 7.58 -29.05
N ARG A 489 12.74 7.18 -27.77
CA ARG A 489 13.83 7.45 -26.81
C ARG A 489 14.11 8.94 -26.54
N ALA A 490 13.23 9.86 -26.93
CA ALA A 490 13.42 11.30 -26.67
C ALA A 490 13.58 11.62 -25.17
N GLN A 491 12.88 10.86 -24.32
CA GLN A 491 12.88 10.97 -22.86
C GLN A 491 14.20 10.51 -22.18
N VAL A 492 15.11 9.84 -22.91
CA VAL A 492 16.44 9.45 -22.37
C VAL A 492 17.32 10.69 -22.09
N ARG A 493 16.96 11.86 -22.62
CA ARG A 493 17.61 13.14 -22.28
C ARG A 493 17.39 13.58 -20.83
N SER A 494 16.35 13.07 -20.17
CA SER A 494 16.12 13.35 -18.76
C SER A 494 17.18 12.70 -17.89
N ARG A 495 17.82 13.52 -17.04
CA ARG A 495 18.80 13.05 -16.04
C ARG A 495 18.18 12.01 -15.11
N GLN A 496 16.89 12.15 -14.80
CA GLN A 496 16.18 11.27 -13.88
C GLN A 496 15.97 9.88 -14.51
N ILE A 497 15.49 9.83 -15.76
CA ILE A 497 15.30 8.57 -16.48
C ILE A 497 16.64 7.85 -16.66
N ARG A 498 17.72 8.56 -17.04
CA ARG A 498 19.05 7.96 -17.16
C ARG A 498 19.53 7.34 -15.84
N ARG A 499 19.36 8.08 -14.73
CA ARG A 499 19.75 7.58 -13.40
C ARG A 499 18.91 6.37 -12.97
N PHE A 500 17.62 6.34 -13.30
CA PHE A 500 16.74 5.20 -13.04
C PHE A 500 17.15 3.97 -13.87
N THR A 501 17.39 4.13 -15.17
CA THR A 501 17.82 3.02 -16.05
C THR A 501 19.15 2.43 -15.58
N LEU A 502 20.11 3.27 -15.17
CA LEU A 502 21.38 2.79 -14.62
C LEU A 502 21.18 2.00 -13.32
N ALA A 503 20.32 2.50 -12.41
CA ALA A 503 20.01 1.79 -11.18
C ALA A 503 19.35 0.43 -11.44
N LEU A 504 18.41 0.36 -12.40
CA LEU A 504 17.75 -0.87 -12.82
C LEU A 504 18.74 -1.88 -13.41
N ASN A 505 19.66 -1.44 -14.27
CA ASN A 505 20.67 -2.32 -14.85
C ASN A 505 21.62 -2.88 -13.78
N ASN A 506 22.09 -2.02 -12.87
CA ASN A 506 22.95 -2.48 -11.77
C ASN A 506 22.23 -3.45 -10.83
N ALA A 507 20.94 -3.25 -10.58
CA ALA A 507 20.12 -4.19 -9.82
C ALA A 507 20.02 -5.55 -10.54
N ARG A 508 19.83 -5.56 -11.87
CA ARG A 508 19.83 -6.80 -12.67
C ARG A 508 21.16 -7.54 -12.62
N THR A 509 22.27 -6.82 -12.78
CA THR A 509 23.59 -7.44 -12.67
C THR A 509 23.85 -8.02 -11.28
N ALA A 510 23.48 -7.30 -10.21
CA ALA A 510 23.56 -7.81 -8.85
C ALA A 510 22.67 -9.05 -8.64
N ALA A 511 21.49 -9.10 -9.27
CA ALA A 511 20.59 -10.25 -9.25
C ALA A 511 21.26 -11.48 -9.88
N ASP A 512 21.85 -11.29 -11.05
CA ASP A 512 22.52 -12.37 -11.79
C ASP A 512 23.68 -12.95 -10.97
N VAL A 513 24.49 -12.09 -10.34
CA VAL A 513 25.58 -12.51 -9.43
C VAL A 513 25.04 -13.30 -8.24
N ILE A 514 23.98 -12.82 -7.58
CA ILE A 514 23.33 -13.53 -6.47
C ILE A 514 22.86 -14.93 -6.92
N TYR A 515 22.21 -15.03 -8.08
CA TYR A 515 21.68 -16.30 -8.57
C TYR A 515 22.79 -17.28 -8.96
N GLN A 516 23.85 -16.80 -9.61
CA GLN A 516 25.05 -17.60 -9.92
C GLN A 516 25.69 -18.17 -8.65
N LEU A 517 25.88 -17.33 -7.63
CA LEU A 517 26.46 -17.74 -6.34
C LEU A 517 25.60 -18.80 -5.65
N LEU A 518 24.29 -18.59 -5.57
CA LEU A 518 23.37 -19.56 -4.94
C LEU A 518 23.34 -20.89 -5.70
N HIS A 519 23.41 -20.87 -7.04
CA HIS A 519 23.43 -22.09 -7.84
C HIS A 519 24.72 -22.91 -7.64
N ARG A 520 25.89 -22.26 -7.60
CA ARG A 520 27.17 -22.94 -7.31
C ARG A 520 27.25 -23.42 -5.86
N ASP A 521 26.72 -22.65 -4.90
CA ASP A 521 26.74 -23.02 -3.48
C ASP A 521 26.04 -24.35 -3.20
N ARG A 522 25.01 -24.71 -3.99
CA ARG A 522 24.33 -26.02 -3.90
C ARG A 522 25.27 -27.20 -4.12
N VAL A 523 26.29 -27.04 -4.95
CA VAL A 523 27.27 -28.09 -5.28
C VAL A 523 28.47 -28.04 -4.32
N ARG A 524 28.65 -26.94 -3.58
CA ARG A 524 29.77 -26.78 -2.65
C ARG A 524 29.55 -27.57 -1.35
N PRO A 525 30.59 -28.23 -0.82
CA PRO A 525 30.49 -28.95 0.44
C PRO A 525 30.18 -27.97 1.58
N GLY A 526 29.15 -28.29 2.37
CA GLY A 526 28.75 -27.48 3.53
C GLY A 526 27.91 -26.24 3.21
N GLN A 527 27.60 -25.98 1.92
CA GLN A 527 26.73 -24.87 1.48
C GLN A 527 26.98 -23.56 2.24
N PRO A 528 28.21 -23.01 2.15
CA PRO A 528 28.69 -21.95 3.02
C PRO A 528 27.86 -20.65 3.00
N VAL A 529 27.14 -20.40 1.91
CA VAL A 529 26.21 -19.27 1.79
C VAL A 529 24.80 -19.68 2.22
N LEU A 530 24.22 -20.76 1.69
CA LEU A 530 22.84 -21.16 2.01
C LEU A 530 22.65 -21.52 3.50
N SER A 531 23.63 -22.20 4.12
CA SER A 531 23.59 -22.55 5.54
C SER A 531 23.74 -21.34 6.47
N TRP A 532 24.19 -20.20 5.94
CA TRP A 532 24.39 -18.96 6.66
C TRP A 532 23.17 -18.04 6.60
N LEU A 533 22.35 -18.17 5.56
CA LEU A 533 21.16 -17.35 5.38
C LEU A 533 20.09 -17.73 6.41
N ASP A 534 19.43 -16.70 6.95
CA ASP A 534 18.22 -16.90 7.74
C ASP A 534 17.09 -17.40 6.82
N PRO A 535 16.39 -18.50 7.16
CA PRO A 535 15.29 -19.04 6.36
C PRO A 535 14.10 -18.09 6.22
N ASP A 536 13.91 -17.16 7.16
CA ASP A 536 12.82 -16.20 7.11
C ASP A 536 13.21 -14.98 6.25
N TYR A 537 14.12 -14.14 6.74
CA TYR A 537 14.58 -12.96 6.00
C TYR A 537 16.03 -12.60 6.35
N PHE A 538 16.78 -12.17 5.34
CA PHE A 538 18.10 -11.58 5.52
C PHE A 538 18.18 -10.18 4.92
N THR A 539 19.05 -9.34 5.47
CA THR A 539 19.31 -7.98 5.00
C THR A 539 20.81 -7.80 4.79
N ALA A 540 21.22 -6.81 4.01
CA ALA A 540 22.65 -6.47 3.92
C ALA A 540 23.24 -6.23 5.32
N TRP A 541 22.48 -5.59 6.22
CA TRP A 541 22.88 -5.34 7.60
C TRP A 541 23.16 -6.65 8.37
N SER A 542 22.25 -7.63 8.34
CA SER A 542 22.41 -8.90 9.07
C SER A 542 23.54 -9.75 8.49
N LEU A 543 23.78 -9.68 7.18
CA LEU A 543 24.90 -10.35 6.53
C LEU A 543 26.24 -9.72 6.94
N PHE A 544 26.37 -8.40 6.89
CA PHE A 544 27.59 -7.72 7.33
C PHE A 544 27.81 -7.80 8.86
N ASP A 545 26.74 -7.93 9.64
CA ASP A 545 26.82 -8.21 11.07
C ASP A 545 27.43 -9.59 11.34
N GLY A 546 26.92 -10.64 10.67
CA GLY A 546 27.50 -11.98 10.76
C GLY A 546 28.96 -12.05 10.30
N LEU A 547 29.34 -11.29 9.26
CA LEU A 547 30.74 -11.16 8.84
C LEU A 547 31.59 -10.43 9.88
N ALA A 548 31.11 -9.32 10.45
CA ALA A 548 31.84 -8.57 11.48
C ALA A 548 32.09 -9.43 12.74
N GLN A 549 31.10 -10.21 13.17
CA GLN A 549 31.25 -11.15 14.29
C GLN A 549 32.28 -12.24 14.00
N ASP A 550 32.25 -12.83 12.79
CA ASP A 550 33.21 -13.86 12.41
C ASP A 550 34.64 -13.31 12.29
N TRP A 551 34.79 -12.10 11.73
CA TRP A 551 36.08 -11.45 11.51
C TRP A 551 36.72 -10.92 12.80
N ALA A 552 35.90 -10.62 13.81
CA ALA A 552 36.34 -10.33 15.17
C ALA A 552 36.65 -11.61 15.99
N GLY A 553 36.42 -12.81 15.44
CA GLY A 553 36.66 -14.09 16.11
C GLY A 553 35.61 -14.45 17.16
N LEU A 554 34.41 -13.88 17.07
CA LEU A 554 33.31 -14.03 18.03
C LEU A 554 32.24 -15.04 17.57
N SER A 555 32.45 -15.71 16.44
CA SER A 555 31.51 -16.68 15.87
C SER A 555 31.33 -17.90 16.80
N GLY A 556 30.15 -18.00 17.44
CA GLY A 556 29.72 -19.16 18.22
C GLY A 556 29.52 -18.96 19.73
N SER A 557 29.76 -17.76 20.28
CA SER A 557 29.48 -17.46 21.70
C SER A 557 28.14 -16.76 21.87
N LYS A 558 27.13 -17.44 22.47
CA LYS A 558 25.82 -16.85 22.78
C LYS A 558 25.84 -15.84 23.94
N ASP A 559 26.94 -15.76 24.69
CA ASP A 559 27.09 -14.97 25.92
C ASP A 559 28.19 -13.89 25.87
N ALA A 560 28.81 -13.64 24.71
CA ALA A 560 29.84 -12.59 24.60
C ALA A 560 29.18 -11.23 24.39
N GLY A 561 29.54 -10.22 25.18
CA GLY A 561 29.23 -8.80 24.92
C GLY A 561 29.99 -8.29 23.70
N TRP A 562 29.69 -8.84 22.53
CA TRP A 562 30.33 -8.50 21.25
C TRP A 562 30.05 -7.06 20.82
N ASP A 563 28.95 -6.47 21.29
CA ASP A 563 28.59 -5.06 21.06
C ASP A 563 29.66 -4.08 21.59
N ASP A 564 30.43 -4.47 22.60
CA ASP A 564 31.48 -3.64 23.21
C ASP A 564 32.89 -3.88 22.62
N ASP A 565 33.04 -4.83 21.68
CA ASP A 565 34.34 -5.12 21.08
C ASP A 565 34.78 -3.99 20.11
N PRO A 566 35.97 -3.37 20.32
CA PRO A 566 36.42 -2.26 19.49
C PRO A 566 36.63 -2.61 18.01
N LEU A 567 37.02 -3.85 17.69
CA LEU A 567 37.21 -4.31 16.32
C LEU A 567 35.85 -4.52 15.63
N TYR A 568 34.90 -5.12 16.34
CA TYR A 568 33.52 -5.25 15.85
C TYR A 568 32.89 -3.88 15.54
N GLN A 569 32.98 -2.93 16.47
CA GLN A 569 32.43 -1.57 16.27
C GLN A 569 33.08 -0.85 15.08
N ALA A 570 34.40 -0.94 14.94
CA ALA A 570 35.13 -0.34 13.81
C ALA A 570 34.71 -0.97 12.47
N LEU A 571 34.61 -2.29 12.40
CA LEU A 571 34.13 -3.00 11.21
C LEU A 571 32.67 -2.64 10.88
N ARG A 572 31.78 -2.59 11.87
CA ARG A 572 30.38 -2.18 11.65
C ARG A 572 30.26 -0.75 11.16
N GLN A 573 31.06 0.18 11.68
CA GLN A 573 31.05 1.57 11.20
C GLN A 573 31.40 1.62 9.70
N GLN A 574 32.45 0.91 9.28
CA GLN A 574 32.87 0.85 7.88
C GLN A 574 31.84 0.13 7.00
N PHE A 575 31.27 -0.98 7.47
CA PHE A 575 30.23 -1.70 6.74
C PHE A 575 28.93 -0.89 6.61
N ASN A 576 28.54 -0.12 7.64
CA ASN A 576 27.38 0.77 7.55
C ASN A 576 27.60 1.87 6.51
N ALA A 577 28.79 2.50 6.49
CA ALA A 577 29.14 3.47 5.47
C ALA A 577 29.06 2.87 4.05
N PHE A 578 29.48 1.61 3.89
CA PHE A 578 29.35 0.89 2.62
C PHE A 578 27.89 0.56 2.26
N ILE A 579 27.08 0.05 3.20
CA ILE A 579 25.67 -0.29 2.98
C ILE A 579 24.87 0.95 2.54
N ASP A 580 25.15 2.10 3.15
CA ASP A 580 24.48 3.35 2.83
C ASP A 580 24.83 3.86 1.42
N ALA A 581 26.10 3.71 1.01
CA ALA A 581 26.60 4.25 -0.26
C ALA A 581 27.57 3.29 -1.00
N PRO A 582 27.13 2.12 -1.49
CA PRO A 582 28.01 1.07 -2.01
C PRO A 582 28.81 1.44 -3.26
N THR A 583 28.54 2.59 -3.89
CA THR A 583 29.23 3.05 -5.11
C THR A 583 29.69 4.52 -5.05
N ASP A 584 29.50 5.21 -3.93
CA ASP A 584 29.75 6.66 -3.83
C ASP A 584 30.41 7.00 -2.49
N ILE A 585 31.58 6.39 -2.25
CA ILE A 585 32.36 6.54 -1.01
C ILE A 585 33.60 7.36 -1.30
N ALA A 586 33.73 8.50 -0.62
CA ALA A 586 34.81 9.46 -0.81
C ALA A 586 35.95 9.31 0.21
N GLU A 587 35.73 8.65 1.35
CA GLU A 587 36.71 8.49 2.42
C GLU A 587 37.51 7.19 2.28
N ASP A 588 38.82 7.25 2.58
CA ASP A 588 39.72 6.10 2.53
C ASP A 588 39.44 5.11 3.69
N GLY A 589 39.43 3.81 3.39
CA GLY A 589 39.20 2.77 4.39
C GLY A 589 38.63 1.48 3.81
N VAL A 590 38.14 0.60 4.69
CA VAL A 590 37.51 -0.68 4.31
C VAL A 590 36.29 -0.43 3.42
N ALA A 591 35.50 0.60 3.73
CA ALA A 591 34.33 0.96 2.95
C ALA A 591 34.69 1.28 1.48
N ARG A 592 35.76 2.06 1.23
CA ARG A 592 36.24 2.36 -0.12
C ARG A 592 36.73 1.11 -0.84
N GLY A 593 37.48 0.26 -0.15
CA GLY A 593 37.91 -1.04 -0.69
C GLY A 593 36.75 -1.92 -1.16
N LEU A 594 35.65 -1.95 -0.38
CA LEU A 594 34.42 -2.65 -0.76
C LEU A 594 33.71 -1.99 -1.96
N ALA A 595 33.73 -0.66 -2.06
CA ALA A 595 33.18 0.05 -3.22
C ALA A 595 33.99 -0.23 -4.51
N ASP A 596 35.31 -0.27 -4.43
CA ASP A 596 36.18 -0.61 -5.57
C ASP A 596 36.02 -2.09 -5.98
N LEU A 597 35.82 -2.98 -5.01
CA LEU A 597 35.49 -4.38 -5.26
C LEU A 597 34.11 -4.50 -5.92
N THR A 598 33.14 -3.70 -5.49
CA THR A 598 31.80 -3.65 -6.09
C THR A 598 31.83 -3.26 -7.56
N GLU A 599 32.62 -2.26 -7.95
CA GLU A 599 32.73 -1.84 -9.35
C GLU A 599 33.27 -2.98 -10.23
N ARG A 600 34.28 -3.71 -9.73
CA ARG A 600 34.83 -4.90 -10.40
C ARG A 600 33.80 -6.02 -10.50
N LEU A 601 33.13 -6.37 -9.40
CA LEU A 601 32.09 -7.40 -9.35
C LEU A 601 30.93 -7.14 -10.32
N LEU A 602 30.52 -5.88 -10.50
CA LEU A 602 29.45 -5.52 -11.43
C LEU A 602 29.91 -5.43 -12.90
N SER A 603 31.22 -5.28 -13.14
CA SER A 603 31.77 -5.17 -14.49
C SER A 603 32.19 -6.52 -15.08
N ASP A 604 32.63 -7.46 -14.24
CA ASP A 604 33.20 -8.72 -14.68
C ASP A 604 32.15 -9.84 -14.77
N THR A 605 32.08 -10.47 -15.94
CA THR A 605 31.19 -11.60 -16.19
C THR A 605 31.81 -12.94 -15.76
N ASP A 606 33.13 -13.01 -15.60
CA ASP A 606 33.83 -14.24 -15.21
C ASP A 606 33.84 -14.42 -13.69
N GLU A 607 33.26 -15.52 -13.23
CA GLU A 607 33.10 -15.81 -11.82
C GLU A 607 34.42 -16.13 -11.11
N ASP A 608 35.36 -16.76 -11.81
CA ASP A 608 36.63 -17.18 -11.20
C ASP A 608 37.54 -15.95 -10.99
N VAL A 609 37.42 -14.94 -11.85
CA VAL A 609 38.09 -13.64 -11.70
C VAL A 609 37.53 -12.87 -10.52
N ARG A 610 36.19 -12.83 -10.38
CA ARG A 610 35.53 -12.20 -9.22
C ARG A 610 35.97 -12.84 -7.91
N GLU A 611 35.96 -14.17 -7.83
CA GLU A 611 36.39 -14.89 -6.64
C GLU A 611 37.86 -14.59 -6.29
N ALA A 612 38.75 -14.55 -7.29
CA ALA A 612 40.15 -14.22 -7.09
C ALA A 612 40.36 -12.79 -6.58
N ASP A 613 39.60 -11.82 -7.11
CA ASP A 613 39.65 -10.43 -6.67
C ASP A 613 39.18 -10.26 -5.22
N VAL A 614 38.07 -10.91 -4.85
CA VAL A 614 37.56 -10.89 -3.47
C VAL A 614 38.55 -11.56 -2.52
N ARG A 615 39.15 -12.70 -2.92
CA ARG A 615 40.17 -13.41 -2.16
C ARG A 615 41.43 -12.57 -1.96
N SER A 616 41.90 -11.89 -3.01
CA SER A 616 43.06 -10.99 -2.92
C SER A 616 42.79 -9.88 -1.92
N TRP A 617 41.65 -9.21 -2.04
CA TRP A 617 41.28 -8.11 -1.17
C TRP A 617 41.14 -8.54 0.30
N LEU A 618 40.50 -9.68 0.56
CA LEU A 618 40.35 -10.21 1.93
C LEU A 618 41.70 -10.61 2.53
N THR A 619 42.63 -11.13 1.72
CA THR A 619 43.99 -11.47 2.15
C THR A 619 44.77 -10.21 2.55
N ASP A 620 44.67 -9.13 1.75
CA ASP A 620 45.31 -7.85 2.07
C ASP A 620 44.73 -7.23 3.37
N LEU A 621 43.42 -7.37 3.56
CA LEU A 621 42.73 -6.87 4.76
C LEU A 621 43.17 -7.61 6.03
N THR A 622 43.30 -8.94 5.98
CA THR A 622 43.78 -9.74 7.13
C THR A 622 45.26 -9.46 7.47
N GLY A 623 46.04 -8.98 6.51
CA GLY A 623 47.39 -8.49 6.71
C GLY A 623 47.48 -7.14 7.45
N SER A 624 46.38 -6.36 7.45
CA SER A 624 46.32 -4.99 7.95
C SER A 624 45.77 -4.90 9.38
N GLU A 625 46.27 -3.94 10.17
CA GLU A 625 45.75 -3.65 11.51
C GLU A 625 44.65 -2.59 11.41
N LEU A 626 43.41 -2.97 11.75
CA LEU A 626 42.23 -2.09 11.67
C LEU A 626 42.02 -1.30 12.97
N VAL A 627 42.41 -1.90 14.10
CA VAL A 627 42.47 -1.29 15.44
C VAL A 627 43.87 -1.56 16.00
N GLN A 628 44.44 -0.63 16.77
CA GLN A 628 45.81 -0.76 17.29
C GLN A 628 46.06 -2.12 17.94
N GLY A 629 46.88 -2.97 17.30
CA GLY A 629 47.27 -4.28 17.80
C GLY A 629 46.26 -5.42 17.58
N THR A 630 45.14 -5.19 16.87
CA THR A 630 44.14 -6.23 16.58
C THR A 630 43.96 -6.40 15.07
N LYS A 631 44.21 -7.62 14.59
CA LYS A 631 44.05 -8.01 13.17
C LYS A 631 42.70 -8.66 12.93
N VAL A 632 42.23 -8.54 11.69
CA VAL A 632 41.05 -9.25 11.20
C VAL A 632 41.40 -10.74 11.04
N ALA A 633 40.64 -11.63 11.66
CA ALA A 633 40.89 -13.06 11.64
C ALA A 633 39.63 -13.84 11.22
N PRO A 634 39.33 -13.93 9.90
CA PRO A 634 38.22 -14.74 9.43
C PRO A 634 38.45 -16.21 9.76
N SER A 635 37.41 -16.92 10.21
CA SER A 635 37.51 -18.33 10.63
C SER A 635 37.93 -19.27 9.49
N ASP A 636 37.36 -19.05 8.30
CA ASP A 636 37.67 -19.76 7.05
C ASP A 636 37.68 -18.74 5.89
N LEU A 637 38.83 -18.61 5.23
CA LEU A 637 39.04 -17.62 4.17
C LEU A 637 38.14 -17.89 2.95
N ASP A 638 38.06 -19.14 2.48
CA ASP A 638 37.30 -19.48 1.28
C ASP A 638 35.79 -19.30 1.53
N ARG A 639 35.33 -19.72 2.71
CA ARG A 639 33.94 -19.47 3.15
C ARG A 639 33.60 -17.98 3.19
N ASN A 640 34.50 -17.17 3.73
CA ASN A 640 34.30 -15.72 3.86
C ASN A 640 34.36 -14.99 2.51
N VAL A 641 35.14 -15.49 1.54
CA VAL A 641 35.15 -14.95 0.17
C VAL A 641 33.75 -15.00 -0.45
N TRP A 642 33.09 -16.16 -0.42
CA TRP A 642 31.76 -16.30 -1.03
C TRP A 642 30.68 -15.55 -0.26
N ARG A 643 30.76 -15.53 1.08
CA ARG A 643 29.83 -14.75 1.91
C ARG A 643 29.98 -13.25 1.69
N LEU A 644 31.21 -12.76 1.52
CA LEU A 644 31.49 -11.37 1.25
C LEU A 644 31.00 -10.96 -0.14
N GLU A 645 31.28 -11.76 -1.18
CA GLU A 645 30.77 -11.52 -2.53
C GLU A 645 29.23 -11.44 -2.55
N PHE A 646 28.57 -12.39 -1.86
CA PHE A 646 27.13 -12.40 -1.70
C PHE A 646 26.61 -11.16 -0.94
N ALA A 647 27.22 -10.80 0.19
CA ALA A 647 26.81 -9.65 0.99
C ALA A 647 26.96 -8.32 0.23
N ILE A 648 28.03 -8.17 -0.56
CA ILE A 648 28.23 -7.01 -1.44
C ILE A 648 27.12 -6.95 -2.50
N ALA A 649 26.83 -8.05 -3.19
CA ALA A 649 25.78 -8.09 -4.21
C ALA A 649 24.40 -7.74 -3.61
N VAL A 650 24.09 -8.24 -2.41
CA VAL A 650 22.85 -7.92 -1.68
C VAL A 650 22.81 -6.44 -1.26
N ALA A 651 23.91 -5.85 -0.81
CA ALA A 651 23.97 -4.43 -0.46
C ALA A 651 23.76 -3.53 -1.68
N VAL A 652 24.40 -3.85 -2.80
CA VAL A 652 24.18 -3.14 -4.08
C VAL A 652 22.73 -3.27 -4.50
N MET A 653 22.17 -4.48 -4.48
CA MET A 653 20.77 -4.74 -4.80
C MET A 653 19.85 -3.86 -3.94
N ALA A 654 19.98 -3.92 -2.62
CA ALA A 654 19.16 -3.16 -1.68
C ALA A 654 19.24 -1.64 -1.95
N HIS A 655 20.45 -1.11 -2.13
CA HIS A 655 20.67 0.30 -2.40
C HIS A 655 20.05 0.73 -3.75
N ARG A 656 20.22 -0.06 -4.81
CA ARG A 656 19.66 0.26 -6.14
C ARG A 656 18.14 0.15 -6.15
N LEU A 657 17.56 -0.85 -5.50
CA LEU A 657 16.11 -0.98 -5.35
C LEU A 657 15.52 0.21 -4.58
N ASN A 658 16.14 0.61 -3.46
CA ASN A 658 15.71 1.79 -2.71
C ASN A 658 15.75 3.07 -3.55
N LEU A 659 16.83 3.26 -4.33
CA LEU A 659 16.94 4.38 -5.26
C LEU A 659 15.84 4.35 -6.33
N MET A 660 15.58 3.19 -6.94
CA MET A 660 14.50 3.02 -7.91
C MET A 660 13.13 3.31 -7.30
N LEU A 661 12.84 2.77 -6.11
CA LEU A 661 11.57 2.95 -5.41
C LEU A 661 11.33 4.41 -5.01
N ALA A 662 12.39 5.17 -4.73
CA ALA A 662 12.34 6.60 -4.43
C ALA A 662 12.12 7.45 -5.68
N MET A 663 12.76 7.10 -6.80
CA MET A 663 12.65 7.84 -8.08
C MET A 663 11.40 7.48 -8.89
N TRP A 664 10.79 6.32 -8.62
CA TRP A 664 9.66 5.80 -9.39
C TRP A 664 8.50 6.79 -9.60
N PRO A 665 8.04 7.57 -8.60
CA PRO A 665 6.91 8.49 -8.82
C PRO A 665 7.19 9.54 -9.91
N GLU A 666 8.42 10.07 -9.96
CA GLU A 666 8.84 11.07 -10.95
C GLU A 666 9.01 10.43 -12.33
N VAL A 667 9.69 9.28 -12.40
CA VAL A 667 9.89 8.51 -13.63
C VAL A 667 8.56 8.04 -14.21
N ALA A 668 7.65 7.57 -13.38
CA ALA A 668 6.33 7.12 -13.81
C ALA A 668 5.48 8.29 -14.33
N ALA A 669 5.63 9.48 -13.75
CA ALA A 669 4.96 10.67 -14.27
C ALA A 669 5.51 11.08 -15.63
N GLU A 670 6.84 11.06 -15.80
CA GLU A 670 7.51 11.43 -17.06
C GLU A 670 7.25 10.41 -18.20
N LEU A 671 7.16 9.12 -17.86
CA LEU A 671 6.87 8.04 -18.81
C LEU A 671 5.37 7.77 -19.01
N GLU A 672 4.50 8.56 -18.37
CA GLU A 672 3.04 8.38 -18.33
C GLU A 672 2.59 6.96 -17.92
N LEU A 673 3.32 6.37 -16.98
CA LEU A 673 3.09 5.04 -16.40
C LEU A 673 2.13 5.10 -15.20
N PHE A 674 1.06 5.91 -15.29
CA PHE A 674 0.13 6.17 -14.18
C PHE A 674 -0.75 4.97 -13.79
N ASP A 675 -0.83 3.94 -14.64
CA ASP A 675 -1.71 2.76 -14.48
C ASP A 675 -0.95 1.42 -14.34
N THR A 676 0.37 1.44 -14.14
CA THR A 676 1.22 0.27 -14.50
C THR A 676 2.21 -0.17 -13.42
N LEU A 677 1.84 -0.09 -12.15
CA LEU A 677 2.41 -1.07 -11.22
C LEU A 677 1.72 -2.42 -11.48
N PRO A 678 2.45 -3.55 -11.48
CA PRO A 678 1.86 -4.88 -11.59
C PRO A 678 0.70 -5.06 -10.61
N THR A 679 -0.27 -5.90 -10.96
CA THR A 679 -1.48 -6.08 -10.13
C THR A 679 -1.10 -6.61 -8.75
N GLU A 680 0.04 -7.30 -8.63
CA GLU A 680 0.69 -7.79 -7.42
C GLU A 680 1.63 -6.77 -6.73
N VAL A 681 2.10 -5.70 -7.40
CA VAL A 681 2.81 -4.55 -6.79
C VAL A 681 1.85 -3.43 -6.42
N ARG A 682 0.71 -3.80 -5.87
CA ARG A 682 -0.09 -2.82 -5.15
C ARG A 682 0.64 -2.55 -3.84
N ARG A 683 1.53 -1.55 -3.86
CA ARG A 683 1.82 -0.80 -2.62
C ARG A 683 0.47 -0.52 -1.97
N PRO A 684 0.34 -0.67 -0.64
CA PRO A 684 -0.88 -0.30 0.03
C PRO A 684 -1.28 1.09 -0.45
N PRO A 685 -2.57 1.33 -0.71
CA PRO A 685 -3.08 2.65 -1.04
C PRO A 685 -2.38 3.73 -0.22
N VAL A 686 -1.69 4.68 -0.88
CA VAL A 686 -0.91 5.72 -0.17
C VAL A 686 -1.81 6.51 0.80
N ASP A 687 -3.09 6.64 0.45
CA ASP A 687 -4.12 7.25 1.29
C ASP A 687 -4.45 6.44 2.56
N LEU A 688 -4.23 5.12 2.58
CA LEU A 688 -4.38 4.26 3.77
C LEU A 688 -3.04 3.97 4.46
N ALA A 689 -1.90 4.15 3.79
CA ALA A 689 -0.57 3.95 4.37
C ALA A 689 -0.33 4.85 5.59
N VAL A 690 -1.00 6.01 5.64
CA VAL A 690 -1.01 6.95 6.77
C VAL A 690 -1.54 6.32 8.07
N ALA A 691 -2.45 5.34 7.96
CA ALA A 691 -3.02 4.65 9.11
C ALA A 691 -2.10 3.55 9.67
N VAL A 692 -1.06 3.16 8.92
CA VAL A 692 -0.11 2.12 9.34
C VAL A 692 1.13 2.78 9.94
N PRO A 693 1.50 2.40 11.19
CA PRO A 693 2.76 2.84 11.77
C PRO A 693 3.97 2.48 10.91
N GLU A 694 5.02 3.28 10.93
CA GLU A 694 6.26 2.94 10.24
C GLU A 694 6.92 1.78 10.94
N SER A 695 7.71 1.00 10.21
CA SER A 695 8.70 0.17 10.89
C SER A 695 9.62 1.09 11.70
N PRO A 696 9.92 0.80 12.98
CA PRO A 696 10.85 1.59 13.78
C PRO A 696 12.26 1.62 13.16
N MET A 697 12.58 0.60 12.35
CA MET A 697 13.84 0.50 11.61
C MET A 697 13.81 1.21 10.25
N GLY A 698 12.69 1.83 9.88
CA GLY A 698 12.45 2.39 8.55
C GLY A 698 12.14 1.32 7.49
N ASN A 699 12.10 1.74 6.22
CA ASN A 699 11.91 0.83 5.08
C ASN A 699 13.20 0.07 4.77
N VAL A 700 13.53 -0.94 5.58
CA VAL A 700 14.60 -1.88 5.28
C VAL A 700 14.06 -2.95 4.33
N LEU A 701 14.76 -3.20 3.23
CA LEU A 701 14.43 -4.30 2.32
C LEU A 701 14.98 -5.61 2.89
N GLY A 702 14.08 -6.48 3.34
CA GLY A 702 14.38 -7.88 3.63
C GLY A 702 14.31 -8.71 2.36
N PHE A 703 15.27 -9.61 2.17
CA PHE A 703 15.30 -10.58 1.10
C PHE A 703 15.02 -11.96 1.68
N GLN A 704 14.29 -12.78 0.92
CA GLN A 704 14.03 -14.17 1.26
C GLN A 704 14.38 -15.03 0.06
N TYR A 705 15.06 -16.14 0.32
CA TYR A 705 15.33 -17.16 -0.68
C TYR A 705 14.37 -18.33 -0.44
N VAL A 706 13.52 -18.60 -1.43
CA VAL A 706 12.54 -19.70 -1.39
C VAL A 706 12.97 -20.75 -2.40
N GLU A 707 13.17 -21.98 -1.93
CA GLU A 707 13.42 -23.11 -2.81
C GLU A 707 12.11 -23.58 -3.44
N ASP A 708 12.08 -23.72 -4.76
CA ASP A 708 10.91 -24.21 -5.48
C ASP A 708 10.67 -25.69 -5.13
N GLU A 709 9.45 -26.03 -4.67
CA GLU A 709 9.09 -27.39 -4.20
C GLU A 709 9.30 -28.46 -5.28
N ALA A 710 9.28 -28.09 -6.56
CA ALA A 710 9.58 -28.98 -7.68
C ALA A 710 11.06 -29.42 -7.77
N SER A 711 11.94 -28.83 -6.95
CA SER A 711 13.38 -29.12 -6.91
C SER A 711 13.79 -30.14 -5.84
N ARG A 712 12.83 -30.62 -5.02
CA ARG A 712 13.07 -31.62 -3.96
C ARG A 712 12.77 -33.04 -4.41
#